data_AF-A0A5E5BH04-F1
#
_entry.id   AF-A0A5E5BH04-F1
#
_cell.length_a   1.000
_cell.length_b   1.000
_cell.length_c   1.000
_cell.angle_alpha   90.00
_cell.angle_beta   90.00
_cell.angle_gamma   90.00
#
_symmetry.space_group_name_H-M   'P 1'
#
loop_
_entity.id
_entity.type
_entity.pdbx_description
1 polymer ?
#
loop_
_entity_poly.entity_id
_entity_poly.type
_entity_poly.pdbx_seq_one_letter_code
_entity_poly.pdbx_strand_id
1 'polypeptide(L)'
;MVQEVKPGFCTLCRSRCGTLNRVENDALIAVEPDPSHPNGAAMCRKGRAAPELVHHPDRLTTPLRRTAPKGADDPRWERISWDEALTEIAARLGDIRRESGAHAVAFGVTTPSGTPLSDSIDWIERFIRVFGSPNTVYATEICNWHKDFAHAFTFGCGMPTADYSQADVIMLWGHNPTSTWLSQANAIGRGRTRGARLLVVDPRKTPLAAAADAWLPVRPGTDAALALGLARRLIDDNRFDETFVRRWTNAPLLVRNDNGHFLRARDLATPDSGAAPDAFVIWDDAASAAQIYDTTHALTRDAANRAALRGEFTVDGCDGARIVCRPAFDLLCEGLAPYDPTTVSDLCGVSPEQLDAAAALFDGTQRVAYHAWSGVAQHANATQIERAIAVLYALTGSFDRRGGNRVMTRQPVNAVAQHDLLSPEQQAKALGIDERPLGPPARGWVTARDTYRAILEGDPYRVRALFCFGTNVLASQADYEMARAALETLEFHVHCDLFETPSSRCADIVLPVNTPWEREGLRPGFEIDDQADALIQLRQRMVSPRGESRSDNDIVFDLAVRLGMGDAFFGGSLEAGWNHQLAPTGLNVQTLRAHPEGISRPQPQYERKYARGESGGVRGFATETRRIELYSELLLRHGYAPVPVHVASHALTDDEARRFPLVLGSTKNGYYCHSQHRGLASLRMRAPDPLVHLHPALAQRKQIAEGDWVRVTTPAGVARFRAAFDAGVGEDVLLAEYGWWQACDSVGRRGFTMTGEQSSNYNALVTTQDIDPISGSSPLRSFRCDVARDPASDPARRPWEGLARFRISELDAAVDGVRAIAFEPLDDVGLPDYLAGQHVTVRVPIPGQLTPITRAYSLTGPANESARRGYRIAVRHQQGRTASGELFAGVVSGWLNTGARVGDVIELGAPSGRFVMPLQSRHPVICFAGGIGITPFLCYLESLAEQVGCGLTQTPEVWLHYANRNGATHAFRDRLAALAQRLPDVHIVNYYDAPREVDVLGRDYASAERLSAAVVSDDLIARRARVYLCGPEPMMVAVMGGLAARGVPAFDMFKEAFRSPAAPRVDADAAWPVTFARSGRQAVWTPSHGSLLSFAESLGLSLPSGCRVGQCESCAVRVLEGEIDHMGDVALDEPGMCLACQAIPREAVVIDA
;
A
#
# COMPACT_ATOMS: atom_id res chain seq x y z
N MET A 1 -27.00 -11.06 -23.72
CA MET A 1 -25.89 -11.35 -22.79
C MET A 1 -26.35 -10.96 -21.41
N VAL A 2 -26.16 -11.81 -20.40
CA VAL A 2 -26.65 -11.55 -19.04
C VAL A 2 -25.52 -10.91 -18.25
N GLN A 3 -25.68 -9.62 -17.95
CA GLN A 3 -24.81 -8.93 -17.01
C GLN A 3 -25.29 -9.25 -15.60
N GLU A 4 -24.40 -9.76 -14.75
CA GLU A 4 -24.70 -10.06 -13.35
C GLU A 4 -23.96 -9.06 -12.44
N VAL A 5 -24.61 -8.63 -11.37
CA VAL A 5 -23.99 -7.81 -10.32
C VAL A 5 -23.98 -8.64 -9.04
N LYS A 6 -22.79 -8.99 -8.57
CA LYS A 6 -22.58 -9.87 -7.41
C LYS A 6 -22.07 -9.10 -6.20
N PRO A 7 -22.77 -9.09 -5.05
CA PRO A 7 -22.24 -8.52 -3.82
C PRO A 7 -21.10 -9.36 -3.26
N GLY A 8 -20.15 -8.72 -2.57
CA GLY A 8 -18.99 -9.34 -1.93
C GLY A 8 -18.11 -8.33 -1.20
N PHE A 9 -16.85 -8.66 -0.98
CA PHE A 9 -15.86 -7.75 -0.38
C PHE A 9 -14.45 -7.98 -0.94
N CYS A 10 -13.64 -6.93 -0.97
CA CYS A 10 -12.28 -6.95 -1.51
C CYS A 10 -11.25 -7.29 -0.42
N THR A 11 -10.48 -8.38 -0.59
CA THR A 11 -9.47 -8.83 0.39
C THR A 11 -8.04 -8.51 0.00
N LEU A 12 -7.81 -7.56 -0.91
CA LEU A 12 -6.47 -7.07 -1.22
C LEU A 12 -5.81 -6.35 -0.02
N CYS A 13 -6.57 -5.95 1.01
CA CYS A 13 -6.02 -5.39 2.25
C CYS A 13 -6.99 -5.57 3.44
N ARG A 14 -6.52 -5.21 4.64
CA ARG A 14 -7.28 -5.32 5.90
C ARG A 14 -8.60 -4.54 5.93
N SER A 15 -8.80 -3.54 5.06
CA SER A 15 -10.03 -2.75 5.03
C SER A 15 -11.27 -3.55 4.67
N ARG A 16 -11.12 -4.63 3.88
CA ARG A 16 -12.23 -5.51 3.44
C ARG A 16 -13.45 -4.71 2.97
N CYS A 17 -13.22 -3.77 2.04
CA CYS A 17 -14.26 -2.90 1.53
C CYS A 17 -15.36 -3.75 0.87
N GLY A 18 -16.63 -3.45 1.17
CA GLY A 18 -17.77 -4.07 0.49
C GLY A 18 -17.82 -3.66 -0.97
N THR A 19 -18.18 -4.60 -1.84
CA THR A 19 -18.06 -4.47 -3.29
C THR A 19 -19.27 -4.98 -4.05
N LEU A 20 -19.67 -4.27 -5.10
CA LEU A 20 -20.51 -4.77 -6.18
C LEU A 20 -19.62 -5.16 -7.37
N ASN A 21 -19.69 -6.42 -7.80
CA ASN A 21 -18.84 -6.98 -8.84
C ASN A 21 -19.66 -7.23 -10.10
N ARG A 22 -19.36 -6.51 -11.18
CA ARG A 22 -20.04 -6.67 -12.48
C ARG A 22 -19.35 -7.78 -13.27
N VAL A 23 -20.10 -8.80 -13.64
CA VAL A 23 -19.62 -9.97 -14.37
C VAL A 23 -20.43 -10.13 -15.66
N GLU A 24 -19.73 -10.37 -16.76
CA GLU A 24 -20.33 -10.67 -18.06
C GLU A 24 -19.57 -11.82 -18.71
N ASN A 25 -20.28 -12.89 -19.10
CA ASN A 25 -19.69 -14.08 -19.72
C ASN A 25 -18.46 -14.63 -18.96
N ASP A 26 -18.57 -14.74 -17.64
CA ASP A 26 -17.49 -15.20 -16.74
C ASP A 26 -16.22 -14.32 -16.75
N ALA A 27 -16.35 -13.06 -17.19
CA ALA A 27 -15.33 -12.03 -17.09
C ALA A 27 -15.74 -10.97 -16.06
N LEU A 28 -14.86 -10.67 -15.11
CA LEU A 28 -14.99 -9.54 -14.20
C LEU A 28 -14.77 -8.25 -15.00
N ILE A 29 -15.80 -7.41 -15.10
CA ILE A 29 -15.79 -6.17 -15.89
C ILE A 29 -15.47 -4.95 -15.03
N ALA A 30 -16.05 -4.88 -13.83
CA ALA A 30 -15.86 -3.76 -12.91
C ALA A 30 -16.06 -4.19 -11.45
N VAL A 31 -15.42 -3.46 -10.54
CA VAL A 31 -15.58 -3.60 -9.09
C VAL A 31 -15.86 -2.22 -8.51
N GLU A 32 -17.04 -2.08 -7.92
CA GLU A 32 -17.58 -0.81 -7.41
C GLU A 32 -17.82 -0.93 -5.90
N PRO A 33 -17.77 0.18 -5.13
CA PRO A 33 -18.14 0.16 -3.71
C PRO A 33 -19.60 -0.26 -3.52
N ASP A 34 -19.88 -1.04 -2.47
CA ASP A 34 -21.23 -1.38 -2.02
C ASP A 34 -21.60 -0.57 -0.76
N PRO A 35 -22.36 0.54 -0.88
CA PRO A 35 -22.70 1.38 0.26
C PRO A 35 -23.57 0.68 1.33
N SER A 36 -24.22 -0.44 0.99
CA SER A 36 -25.02 -1.21 1.96
C SER A 36 -24.17 -2.02 2.94
N HIS A 37 -22.93 -2.32 2.55
CA HIS A 37 -21.97 -3.02 3.38
C HIS A 37 -21.31 -2.04 4.39
N PRO A 38 -21.12 -2.41 5.68
CA PRO A 38 -20.56 -1.50 6.70
C PRO A 38 -19.21 -0.86 6.32
N ASN A 39 -18.37 -1.61 5.60
CA ASN A 39 -17.06 -1.14 5.11
C ASN A 39 -17.08 -0.63 3.65
N GLY A 40 -18.23 -0.51 3.00
CA GLY A 40 -18.33 -0.30 1.54
C GLY A 40 -18.59 1.15 1.09
N ALA A 41 -18.49 2.13 1.98
CA ALA A 41 -18.69 3.55 1.64
C ALA A 41 -17.70 4.10 0.58
N ALA A 42 -16.50 3.51 0.45
CA ALA A 42 -15.50 3.92 -0.52
C ALA A 42 -14.62 2.75 -0.96
N MET A 43 -13.95 2.91 -2.11
CA MET A 43 -13.03 1.91 -2.67
C MET A 43 -11.77 2.58 -3.23
N CYS A 44 -10.60 1.99 -2.95
CA CYS A 44 -9.33 2.45 -3.48
C CYS A 44 -9.09 1.99 -4.93
N ARG A 45 -8.15 2.64 -5.62
CA ARG A 45 -7.78 2.31 -7.01
C ARG A 45 -7.32 0.86 -7.21
N LYS A 46 -6.68 0.26 -6.21
CA LYS A 46 -6.26 -1.15 -6.26
C LYS A 46 -7.46 -2.09 -6.41
N GLY A 47 -8.55 -1.81 -5.69
CA GLY A 47 -9.79 -2.58 -5.82
C GLY A 47 -10.46 -2.40 -7.18
N ARG A 48 -10.47 -1.16 -7.71
CA ARG A 48 -11.02 -0.86 -9.04
C ARG A 48 -10.21 -1.48 -10.18
N ALA A 49 -8.91 -1.70 -9.99
CA ALA A 49 -8.02 -2.38 -10.94
C ALA A 49 -8.15 -3.92 -10.91
N ALA A 50 -9.06 -4.48 -10.11
CA ALA A 50 -9.27 -5.92 -10.02
C ALA A 50 -9.56 -6.62 -11.36
N PRO A 51 -10.36 -6.07 -12.29
CA PRO A 51 -10.52 -6.67 -13.62
C PRO A 51 -9.19 -6.89 -14.34
N GLU A 52 -8.29 -5.90 -14.27
CA GLU A 52 -6.96 -5.98 -14.86
C GLU A 52 -6.09 -7.02 -14.15
N LEU A 53 -6.15 -7.10 -12.81
CA LEU A 53 -5.44 -8.12 -12.02
C LEU A 53 -5.92 -9.54 -12.36
N VAL A 54 -7.24 -9.76 -12.39
CA VAL A 54 -7.84 -11.07 -12.63
C VAL A 54 -7.50 -11.57 -14.03
N HIS A 55 -7.57 -10.71 -15.03
CA HIS A 55 -7.38 -11.09 -16.42
C HIS A 55 -5.98 -10.74 -16.95
N HIS A 56 -5.02 -10.46 -16.07
CA HIS A 56 -3.68 -10.07 -16.49
C HIS A 56 -3.05 -11.18 -17.36
N PRO A 57 -2.47 -10.85 -18.52
CA PRO A 57 -1.92 -11.86 -19.43
C PRO A 57 -0.77 -12.68 -18.82
N ASP A 58 0.03 -12.06 -17.93
CA ASP A 58 1.22 -12.70 -17.35
C ASP A 58 0.93 -13.47 -16.05
N ARG A 59 -0.35 -13.71 -15.71
CA ARG A 59 -0.67 -14.52 -14.54
C ARG A 59 -0.15 -15.95 -14.70
N LEU A 60 0.28 -16.52 -13.58
CA LEU A 60 0.47 -17.95 -13.48
C LEU A 60 -0.91 -18.63 -13.54
N THR A 61 -1.05 -19.60 -14.44
CA THR A 61 -2.32 -20.31 -14.69
C THR A 61 -2.17 -21.83 -14.70
N THR A 62 -0.95 -22.36 -14.68
CA THR A 62 -0.66 -23.80 -14.62
C THR A 62 0.53 -24.04 -13.67
N PRO A 63 0.60 -25.18 -12.95
CA PRO A 63 1.77 -25.55 -12.16
C PRO A 63 3.02 -25.66 -13.04
N LEU A 64 4.14 -25.17 -12.52
CA LEU A 64 5.42 -25.14 -13.24
C LEU A 64 6.52 -25.82 -12.42
N ARG A 65 7.34 -26.66 -13.07
CA ARG A 65 8.56 -27.26 -12.53
C ARG A 65 9.79 -26.60 -13.14
N ARG A 66 10.78 -26.26 -12.33
CA ARG A 66 12.08 -25.74 -12.78
C ARG A 66 12.87 -26.82 -13.51
N THR A 67 13.55 -26.45 -14.60
CA THR A 67 14.47 -27.35 -15.32
C THR A 67 15.92 -26.84 -15.37
N ALA A 68 16.17 -25.55 -15.10
CA ALA A 68 17.52 -25.01 -14.94
C ALA A 68 18.02 -25.10 -13.48
N PRO A 69 19.33 -25.00 -13.20
CA PRO A 69 19.82 -24.86 -11.83
C PRO A 69 19.23 -23.65 -11.08
N LYS A 70 19.14 -23.72 -9.75
CA LYS A 70 18.80 -22.55 -8.92
C LYS A 70 19.86 -21.45 -9.11
N GLY A 71 19.41 -20.19 -9.12
CA GLY A 71 20.28 -19.02 -9.38
C GLY A 71 20.52 -18.70 -10.85
N ALA A 72 20.05 -19.53 -11.80
CA ALA A 72 20.12 -19.19 -13.22
C ALA A 72 19.25 -17.97 -13.57
N ASP A 73 19.75 -17.13 -14.48
CA ASP A 73 19.03 -15.95 -14.97
C ASP A 73 17.69 -16.29 -15.59
N ASP A 74 17.48 -17.49 -16.13
CA ASP A 74 16.19 -18.01 -16.59
C ASP A 74 15.94 -19.39 -15.93
N PRO A 75 14.90 -19.52 -15.08
CA PRO A 75 14.53 -20.79 -14.44
C PRO A 75 14.22 -21.94 -15.40
N ARG A 76 13.82 -21.63 -16.64
CA ARG A 76 13.28 -22.59 -17.62
C ARG A 76 12.18 -23.48 -17.04
N TRP A 77 10.94 -23.00 -17.12
CA TRP A 77 9.78 -23.70 -16.60
C TRP A 77 9.24 -24.77 -17.56
N GLU A 78 8.98 -25.95 -17.01
CA GLU A 78 8.18 -27.02 -17.61
C GLU A 78 6.78 -27.01 -16.99
N ARG A 79 5.73 -27.08 -17.81
CA ARG A 79 4.35 -27.24 -17.30
C ARG A 79 4.15 -28.66 -16.79
N ILE A 80 3.58 -28.80 -15.59
CA ILE A 80 3.21 -30.08 -15.00
C ILE A 80 1.75 -30.04 -14.55
N SER A 81 1.12 -31.21 -14.41
CA SER A 81 -0.23 -31.30 -13.88
C SER A 81 -0.26 -31.04 -12.36
N TRP A 82 -1.44 -30.69 -11.83
CA TRP A 82 -1.63 -30.57 -10.39
C TRP A 82 -1.37 -31.87 -9.63
N ASP A 83 -1.71 -33.03 -10.19
CA ASP A 83 -1.49 -34.30 -9.52
C ASP A 83 0.00 -34.63 -9.41
N GLU A 84 0.77 -34.40 -10.47
CA GLU A 84 2.23 -34.52 -10.46
C GLU A 84 2.86 -33.56 -9.44
N ALA A 85 2.45 -32.28 -9.46
CA ALA A 85 2.97 -31.26 -8.57
C ALA A 85 2.71 -31.62 -7.09
N LEU A 86 1.45 -31.91 -6.72
CA LEU A 86 1.10 -32.18 -5.33
C LEU A 86 1.62 -33.53 -4.83
N THR A 87 1.74 -34.54 -5.71
CA THR A 87 2.40 -35.81 -5.37
C THR A 87 3.87 -35.60 -5.06
N GLU A 88 4.61 -34.90 -5.92
CA GLU A 88 6.03 -34.62 -5.72
C GLU A 88 6.25 -33.81 -4.44
N ILE A 89 5.44 -32.76 -4.22
CA ILE A 89 5.51 -31.95 -3.01
C ILE A 89 5.25 -32.79 -1.76
N ALA A 90 4.16 -33.57 -1.73
CA ALA A 90 3.84 -34.41 -0.57
C ALA A 90 4.93 -35.44 -0.28
N ALA A 91 5.49 -36.07 -1.32
CA ALA A 91 6.62 -36.99 -1.18
C ALA A 91 7.83 -36.28 -0.57
N ARG A 92 8.32 -35.19 -1.18
CA ARG A 92 9.51 -34.45 -0.72
C ARG A 92 9.38 -33.93 0.71
N LEU A 93 8.23 -33.31 1.04
CA LEU A 93 7.99 -32.81 2.40
C LEU A 93 7.87 -33.96 3.41
N GLY A 94 7.21 -35.05 3.03
CA GLY A 94 7.08 -36.24 3.84
C GLY A 94 8.42 -36.93 4.11
N ASP A 95 9.29 -37.01 3.10
CA ASP A 95 10.63 -37.59 3.19
C ASP A 95 11.50 -36.79 4.16
N ILE A 96 11.57 -35.46 3.98
CA ILE A 96 12.32 -34.57 4.88
C ILE A 96 11.78 -34.66 6.31
N ARG A 97 10.45 -34.70 6.50
CA ARG A 97 9.84 -34.87 7.81
C ARG A 97 10.25 -36.19 8.48
N ARG A 98 10.36 -37.29 7.73
CA ARG A 98 10.77 -38.60 8.26
C ARG A 98 12.27 -38.66 8.56
N GLU A 99 13.10 -38.07 7.70
CA GLU A 99 14.57 -38.13 7.80
C GLU A 99 15.14 -37.17 8.84
N SER A 100 14.62 -35.93 8.89
CA SER A 100 15.19 -34.84 9.68
C SER A 100 14.20 -34.24 10.68
N GLY A 101 12.94 -34.68 10.67
CA GLY A 101 11.88 -34.12 11.50
C GLY A 101 11.16 -32.93 10.85
N ALA A 102 9.95 -32.63 11.33
CA ALA A 102 9.11 -31.58 10.76
C ALA A 102 9.71 -30.16 10.85
N HIS A 103 10.57 -29.91 11.84
CA HIS A 103 11.31 -28.65 12.00
C HIS A 103 12.30 -28.35 10.86
N ALA A 104 12.72 -29.35 10.09
CA ALA A 104 13.56 -29.15 8.91
C ALA A 104 12.80 -28.55 7.70
N VAL A 105 11.48 -28.36 7.79
CA VAL A 105 10.65 -27.69 6.79
C VAL A 105 10.14 -26.37 7.35
N ALA A 106 10.48 -25.26 6.71
CA ALA A 106 9.93 -23.95 7.02
C ALA A 106 8.75 -23.62 6.09
N PHE A 107 7.83 -22.81 6.57
CA PHE A 107 6.67 -22.34 5.81
C PHE A 107 6.64 -20.82 5.76
N GLY A 108 6.80 -20.25 4.57
CA GLY A 108 6.70 -18.81 4.35
C GLY A 108 5.25 -18.40 4.15
N VAL A 109 4.77 -17.43 4.91
CA VAL A 109 3.36 -16.98 4.84
C VAL A 109 3.31 -15.45 4.74
N THR A 110 2.71 -14.95 3.66
CA THR A 110 2.62 -13.49 3.45
C THR A 110 1.62 -12.85 4.43
N THR A 111 1.66 -11.53 4.59
CA THR A 111 0.82 -10.84 5.58
C THR A 111 -0.66 -10.82 5.15
N PRO A 112 -1.62 -11.16 6.04
CA PRO A 112 -3.05 -11.04 5.76
C PRO A 112 -3.52 -9.57 5.73
N SER A 113 -2.66 -8.61 6.11
CA SER A 113 -3.03 -7.18 6.15
C SER A 113 -2.96 -6.48 4.79
N GLY A 114 -2.26 -7.09 3.82
CA GLY A 114 -2.04 -6.52 2.48
C GLY A 114 -2.15 -7.56 1.36
N THR A 115 -2.80 -8.70 1.60
CA THR A 115 -2.95 -9.76 0.60
C THR A 115 -4.27 -10.51 0.76
N PRO A 116 -4.76 -11.16 -0.31
CA PRO A 116 -5.88 -12.13 -0.28
C PRO A 116 -5.71 -13.31 0.67
N LEU A 117 -4.52 -13.51 1.25
CA LEU A 117 -4.22 -14.65 2.12
C LEU A 117 -5.09 -14.65 3.38
N SER A 118 -5.70 -13.52 3.75
CA SER A 118 -6.64 -13.46 4.87
C SER A 118 -7.82 -14.43 4.76
N ASP A 119 -8.13 -14.93 3.55
CA ASP A 119 -9.21 -15.91 3.32
C ASP A 119 -8.79 -17.36 3.62
N SER A 120 -7.49 -17.61 3.78
CA SER A 120 -6.93 -18.97 3.86
C SER A 120 -5.95 -19.17 5.01
N ILE A 121 -5.52 -18.07 5.65
CA ILE A 121 -4.47 -18.08 6.68
C ILE A 121 -4.72 -19.10 7.79
N ASP A 122 -5.93 -19.20 8.32
CA ASP A 122 -6.23 -20.14 9.42
C ASP A 122 -6.06 -21.60 8.97
N TRP A 123 -6.44 -21.95 7.73
CA TRP A 123 -6.27 -23.31 7.22
C TRP A 123 -4.82 -23.62 6.86
N ILE A 124 -4.06 -22.64 6.38
CA ILE A 124 -2.61 -22.75 6.18
C ILE A 124 -1.91 -22.97 7.53
N GLU A 125 -2.23 -22.18 8.56
CA GLU A 125 -1.65 -22.36 9.90
C GLU A 125 -1.98 -23.72 10.48
N ARG A 126 -3.24 -24.18 10.33
CA ARG A 126 -3.62 -25.53 10.72
C ARG A 126 -2.76 -26.57 10.03
N PHE A 127 -2.50 -26.41 8.73
CA PHE A 127 -1.71 -27.37 7.95
C PHE A 127 -0.28 -27.45 8.47
N ILE A 128 0.35 -26.30 8.70
CA ILE A 128 1.71 -26.19 9.22
C ILE A 128 1.83 -26.84 10.60
N ARG A 129 0.86 -26.58 11.48
CA ARG A 129 0.87 -27.09 12.86
C ARG A 129 0.59 -28.59 12.93
N VAL A 130 -0.35 -29.11 12.13
CA VAL A 130 -0.62 -30.56 12.05
C VAL A 130 0.53 -31.30 11.33
N PHE A 131 1.19 -30.66 10.37
CA PHE A 131 2.44 -31.16 9.80
C PHE A 131 3.55 -31.26 10.86
N GLY A 132 3.49 -30.41 11.88
CA GLY A 132 4.38 -30.43 13.04
C GLY A 132 5.57 -29.48 12.94
N SER A 133 5.56 -28.55 11.98
CA SER A 133 6.66 -27.57 11.86
C SER A 133 6.43 -26.40 12.82
N PRO A 134 7.42 -26.03 13.64
CA PRO A 134 7.37 -24.82 14.47
C PRO A 134 7.85 -23.56 13.72
N ASN A 135 8.23 -23.70 12.44
CA ASN A 135 8.94 -22.67 11.69
C ASN A 135 8.03 -22.00 10.65
N THR A 136 7.17 -21.10 11.13
CA THR A 136 6.35 -20.27 10.23
C THR A 136 6.98 -18.90 10.06
N VAL A 137 7.50 -18.64 8.87
CA VAL A 137 8.13 -17.37 8.50
C VAL A 137 7.06 -16.41 8.02
N TYR A 138 6.62 -15.54 8.92
CA TYR A 138 5.65 -14.51 8.57
C TYR A 138 6.33 -13.20 8.23
N ALA A 139 5.80 -12.49 7.23
CA ALA A 139 6.14 -11.09 6.97
C ALA A 139 5.61 -10.11 8.04
N THR A 140 5.23 -10.60 9.23
CA THR A 140 4.65 -9.80 10.32
C THR A 140 5.72 -9.15 11.21
N GLU A 141 6.98 -9.61 11.12
CA GLU A 141 8.16 -8.98 11.71
C GLU A 141 8.38 -7.54 11.25
N ILE A 142 7.94 -7.23 10.04
CA ILE A 142 7.95 -5.89 9.45
C ILE A 142 6.55 -5.25 9.42
N CYS A 143 5.57 -5.78 10.16
CA CYS A 143 4.18 -5.33 10.11
C CYS A 143 3.59 -4.95 11.47
N ASN A 144 3.42 -5.92 12.38
CA ASN A 144 2.52 -5.79 13.54
C ASN A 144 2.99 -6.52 14.81
N TRP A 145 4.18 -7.15 14.83
CA TRP A 145 4.64 -7.84 16.04
C TRP A 145 4.71 -6.94 17.28
N HIS A 146 5.25 -5.71 17.15
CA HIS A 146 5.20 -4.72 18.23
C HIS A 146 3.77 -4.54 18.79
N LYS A 147 2.76 -4.18 17.98
CA LYS A 147 1.39 -3.93 18.48
C LYS A 147 0.67 -5.16 19.02
N ASP A 148 1.01 -6.37 18.54
CA ASP A 148 0.32 -7.61 18.92
C ASP A 148 0.95 -8.27 20.16
N PHE A 149 2.27 -8.17 20.32
CA PHE A 149 3.02 -8.75 21.44
C PHE A 149 3.43 -7.71 22.49
N ALA A 150 4.04 -6.59 22.08
CA ALA A 150 4.55 -5.61 23.03
C ALA A 150 3.44 -4.91 23.81
N HIS A 151 2.31 -4.60 23.16
CA HIS A 151 1.12 -4.06 23.83
C HIS A 151 0.58 -5.02 24.91
N ALA A 152 0.73 -6.34 24.70
CA ALA A 152 0.29 -7.34 25.66
C ALA A 152 1.13 -7.35 26.95
N PHE A 153 2.39 -6.89 26.92
CA PHE A 153 3.17 -6.69 28.16
C PHE A 153 2.60 -5.59 29.05
N THR A 154 1.81 -4.66 28.50
CA THR A 154 1.18 -3.57 29.26
C THR A 154 -0.28 -3.90 29.60
N PHE A 155 -1.10 -4.32 28.63
CA PHE A 155 -2.55 -4.51 28.81
C PHE A 155 -3.00 -5.99 28.89
N GLY A 156 -2.11 -6.96 28.66
CA GLY A 156 -2.46 -8.39 28.62
C GLY A 156 -3.15 -8.83 27.32
N CYS A 157 -3.26 -7.95 26.32
CA CYS A 157 -3.78 -8.28 24.99
C CYS A 157 -3.11 -7.43 23.91
N GLY A 158 -3.21 -7.86 22.65
CA GLY A 158 -2.83 -7.01 21.52
C GLY A 158 -3.75 -5.78 21.38
N MET A 159 -3.28 -4.76 20.68
CA MET A 159 -3.98 -3.47 20.54
C MET A 159 -5.44 -3.63 20.04
N PRO A 160 -6.46 -3.23 20.82
CA PRO A 160 -7.87 -3.32 20.42
C PRO A 160 -8.27 -2.28 19.36
N THR A 161 -9.45 -2.45 18.76
CA THR A 161 -9.99 -1.56 17.72
C THR A 161 -10.22 -0.14 18.26
N ALA A 162 -9.66 0.87 17.61
CA ALA A 162 -9.85 2.28 17.95
C ALA A 162 -11.22 2.80 17.47
N ASP A 163 -12.07 3.26 18.39
CA ASP A 163 -13.39 3.86 18.08
C ASP A 163 -13.26 5.36 17.76
N TYR A 164 -12.68 5.67 16.60
CA TYR A 164 -12.44 7.06 16.17
C TYR A 164 -13.71 7.90 16.08
N SER A 165 -14.84 7.27 15.73
CA SER A 165 -16.10 7.99 15.51
C SER A 165 -16.67 8.62 16.79
N GLN A 166 -16.33 8.05 17.94
CA GLN A 166 -16.81 8.49 19.26
C GLN A 166 -15.72 9.08 20.14
N ALA A 167 -14.50 9.25 19.61
CA ALA A 167 -13.35 9.75 20.34
C ALA A 167 -13.41 11.27 20.52
N ASP A 168 -12.91 11.78 21.64
CA ASP A 168 -12.74 13.21 21.89
C ASP A 168 -11.33 13.66 21.47
N VAL A 169 -10.36 12.74 21.52
CA VAL A 169 -9.02 12.88 20.94
C VAL A 169 -8.70 11.63 20.13
N ILE A 170 -8.29 11.84 18.88
CA ILE A 170 -7.78 10.80 17.98
C ILE A 170 -6.25 10.93 17.94
N MET A 171 -5.54 9.85 18.28
CA MET A 171 -4.08 9.80 18.25
C MET A 171 -3.60 8.80 17.19
N LEU A 172 -2.93 9.30 16.16
CA LEU A 172 -2.36 8.50 15.08
C LEU A 172 -0.84 8.54 15.17
N TRP A 173 -0.21 7.39 15.37
CA TRP A 173 1.24 7.30 15.56
C TRP A 173 1.87 6.37 14.54
N GLY A 174 2.66 6.90 13.60
CA GLY A 174 3.22 6.10 12.51
C GLY A 174 2.15 5.35 11.69
N HIS A 175 0.93 5.89 11.65
CA HIS A 175 -0.24 5.27 11.03
C HIS A 175 -0.96 6.29 10.15
N ASN A 176 -0.99 6.00 8.84
CA ASN A 176 -1.68 6.81 7.85
C ASN A 176 -2.85 6.01 7.24
N PRO A 177 -4.01 5.91 7.92
CA PRO A 177 -5.18 5.13 7.49
C PRO A 177 -5.73 5.59 6.15
N THR A 178 -5.34 6.78 5.73
CA THR A 178 -5.84 7.38 4.52
C THR A 178 -5.28 6.74 3.26
N SER A 179 -4.03 6.27 3.32
CA SER A 179 -3.40 5.47 2.27
C SER A 179 -3.53 3.96 2.50
N THR A 180 -3.83 3.51 3.73
CA THR A 180 -3.72 2.09 4.11
C THR A 180 -5.02 1.44 4.63
N TRP A 181 -6.02 2.21 5.06
CA TRP A 181 -7.27 1.69 5.67
C TRP A 181 -8.45 2.69 5.54
N LEU A 182 -9.08 2.73 4.37
CA LEU A 182 -10.14 3.70 4.05
C LEU A 182 -11.32 3.70 5.03
N SER A 183 -11.75 2.53 5.53
CA SER A 183 -12.85 2.45 6.49
C SER A 183 -12.52 3.16 7.81
N GLN A 184 -11.25 3.12 8.27
CA GLN A 184 -10.80 3.92 9.43
C GLN A 184 -10.72 5.41 9.09
N ALA A 185 -10.24 5.77 7.89
CA ALA A 185 -10.21 7.17 7.47
C ALA A 185 -11.62 7.80 7.49
N ASN A 186 -12.64 7.05 7.06
CA ASN A 186 -14.05 7.47 7.16
C ASN A 186 -14.49 7.62 8.63
N ALA A 187 -14.10 6.70 9.52
CA ALA A 187 -14.42 6.79 10.94
C ALA A 187 -13.76 8.00 11.63
N ILE A 188 -12.52 8.32 11.25
CA ILE A 188 -11.80 9.53 11.68
C ILE A 188 -12.54 10.78 11.21
N GLY A 189 -12.96 10.84 9.94
CA GLY A 189 -13.77 11.93 9.41
C GLY A 189 -15.03 12.18 10.23
N ARG A 190 -15.78 11.11 10.57
CA ARG A 190 -16.96 11.21 11.45
C ARG A 190 -16.62 11.74 12.84
N GLY A 191 -15.51 11.28 13.43
CA GLY A 191 -15.00 11.78 14.71
C GLY A 191 -14.70 13.28 14.66
N ARG A 192 -14.00 13.74 13.61
CA ARG A 192 -13.68 15.16 13.38
C ARG A 192 -14.92 16.02 13.23
N THR A 193 -15.92 15.59 12.46
CA THR A 193 -17.21 16.31 12.34
C THR A 193 -17.93 16.43 13.68
N ARG A 194 -17.75 15.46 14.59
CA ARG A 194 -18.28 15.50 15.96
C ARG A 194 -17.46 16.39 16.92
N GLY A 195 -16.35 16.95 16.47
CA GLY A 195 -15.46 17.81 17.25
C GLY A 195 -14.27 17.10 17.92
N ALA A 196 -13.95 15.85 17.52
CA ALA A 196 -12.75 15.17 18.01
C ALA A 196 -11.49 15.97 17.63
N ARG A 197 -10.57 16.18 18.58
CA ARG A 197 -9.23 16.73 18.30
C ARG A 197 -8.31 15.64 17.73
N LEU A 198 -7.30 16.02 16.97
CA LEU A 198 -6.41 15.11 16.24
C LEU A 198 -4.94 15.39 16.56
N LEU A 199 -4.26 14.37 17.09
CA LEU A 199 -2.81 14.29 17.24
C LEU A 199 -2.25 13.35 16.17
N VAL A 200 -1.28 13.82 15.39
CA VAL A 200 -0.56 12.99 14.42
C VAL A 200 0.93 13.02 14.71
N VAL A 201 1.52 11.84 14.91
CA VAL A 201 2.96 11.64 15.02
C VAL A 201 3.43 10.90 13.77
N ASP A 202 4.07 11.61 12.85
CA ASP A 202 4.55 11.09 11.57
C ASP A 202 5.70 11.99 11.08
N PRO A 203 6.83 11.43 10.62
CA PRO A 203 7.93 12.22 10.04
C PRO A 203 7.52 13.04 8.80
N ARG A 204 6.36 12.75 8.19
CA ARG A 204 5.81 13.50 7.05
C ARG A 204 4.61 14.32 7.45
N LYS A 205 4.45 15.45 6.78
CA LYS A 205 3.23 16.25 6.83
C LYS A 205 2.14 15.65 5.92
N THR A 206 1.69 14.45 6.25
CA THR A 206 0.55 13.79 5.56
C THR A 206 -0.72 14.66 5.59
N PRO A 207 -1.75 14.38 4.78
CA PRO A 207 -2.98 15.18 4.81
C PRO A 207 -3.67 15.21 6.18
N LEU A 208 -3.62 14.12 6.96
CA LEU A 208 -4.11 14.14 8.34
C LEU A 208 -3.21 14.95 9.26
N ALA A 209 -1.89 14.89 9.09
CA ALA A 209 -0.96 15.73 9.85
C ALA A 209 -1.17 17.22 9.57
N ALA A 210 -1.41 17.60 8.31
CA ALA A 210 -1.70 18.97 7.91
C ALA A 210 -3.02 19.49 8.50
N ALA A 211 -3.98 18.61 8.76
CA ALA A 211 -5.28 18.92 9.36
C ALA A 211 -5.35 18.65 10.88
N ALA A 212 -4.23 18.27 11.50
CA ALA A 212 -4.16 17.92 12.92
C ALA A 212 -4.15 19.16 13.81
N ASP A 213 -4.68 19.04 15.02
CA ASP A 213 -4.56 20.06 16.06
C ASP A 213 -3.14 20.10 16.62
N ALA A 214 -2.44 18.96 16.61
CA ALA A 214 -1.00 18.88 16.84
C ALA A 214 -0.36 17.85 15.89
N TRP A 215 0.73 18.26 15.23
CA TRP A 215 1.57 17.37 14.42
C TRP A 215 2.99 17.37 14.99
N LEU A 216 3.51 16.17 15.27
CA LEU A 216 4.86 15.95 15.76
C LEU A 216 5.70 15.27 14.66
N PRO A 217 6.62 16.00 13.99
CA PRO A 217 7.48 15.47 12.93
C PRO A 217 8.64 14.64 13.51
N VAL A 218 8.31 13.52 14.15
CA VAL A 218 9.27 12.68 14.86
C VAL A 218 10.39 12.18 13.94
N ARG A 219 11.64 12.28 14.38
CA ARG A 219 12.77 11.61 13.72
C ARG A 219 12.56 10.08 13.81
N PRO A 220 12.62 9.34 12.69
CA PRO A 220 12.38 7.89 12.71
C PRO A 220 13.28 7.15 13.71
N GLY A 221 12.68 6.31 14.57
CA GLY A 221 13.39 5.48 15.55
C GLY A 221 13.51 6.12 16.95
N THR A 222 13.10 7.38 17.12
CA THR A 222 13.13 8.08 18.41
C THR A 222 11.75 8.20 19.07
N ASP A 223 10.74 7.52 18.52
CA ASP A 223 9.35 7.53 18.97
C ASP A 223 9.17 7.18 20.46
N ALA A 224 10.00 6.26 20.99
CA ALA A 224 9.98 5.92 22.41
C ALA A 224 10.30 7.14 23.28
N ALA A 225 11.35 7.90 22.93
CA ALA A 225 11.72 9.11 23.67
C ALA A 225 10.61 10.17 23.61
N LEU A 226 9.97 10.32 22.45
CA LEU A 226 8.84 11.24 22.29
C LEU A 226 7.62 10.82 23.13
N ALA A 227 7.26 9.54 23.14
CA ALA A 227 6.15 9.03 23.94
C ALA A 227 6.41 9.18 25.45
N LEU A 228 7.65 8.91 25.90
CA LEU A 228 8.07 9.10 27.29
C LEU A 228 8.08 10.58 27.68
N GLY A 229 8.58 11.46 26.81
CA GLY A 229 8.53 12.91 27.04
C GLY A 229 7.10 13.44 27.13
N LEU A 230 6.20 12.97 26.27
CA LEU A 230 4.79 13.36 26.34
C LEU A 230 4.12 12.81 27.62
N ALA A 231 4.39 11.56 27.99
CA ALA A 231 3.89 10.98 29.24
C ALA A 231 4.38 11.77 30.47
N ARG A 232 5.66 12.17 30.48
CA ARG A 232 6.22 13.05 31.51
C ARG A 232 5.46 14.36 31.59
N ARG A 233 5.27 15.06 30.45
CA ARG A 233 4.54 16.33 30.43
C ARG A 233 3.11 16.18 30.97
N LEU A 234 2.41 15.09 30.64
CA LEU A 234 1.09 14.84 31.21
C LEU A 234 1.11 14.62 32.73
N ILE A 235 2.14 13.96 33.27
CA ILE A 235 2.29 13.74 34.71
C ILE A 235 2.68 15.04 35.43
N ASP A 236 3.68 15.76 34.93
CA ASP A 236 4.20 17.00 35.53
C ASP A 236 3.13 18.10 35.57
N ASP A 237 2.28 18.19 34.53
CA ASP A 237 1.20 19.16 34.44
C ASP A 237 -0.13 18.66 35.06
N ASN A 238 -0.15 17.45 35.65
CA ASN A 238 -1.34 16.81 36.23
C ASN A 238 -2.53 16.65 35.25
N ARG A 239 -2.26 16.15 34.05
CA ARG A 239 -3.21 16.03 32.91
C ARG A 239 -3.55 14.59 32.54
N PHE A 240 -3.54 13.69 33.53
CA PHE A 240 -3.83 12.28 33.38
C PHE A 240 -4.97 11.82 34.32
N ASP A 241 -5.61 10.69 34.03
CA ASP A 241 -6.66 10.11 34.88
C ASP A 241 -6.03 9.41 36.09
N GLU A 242 -5.65 10.20 37.10
CA GLU A 242 -4.98 9.69 38.31
C GLU A 242 -5.82 8.64 39.05
N THR A 243 -7.15 8.82 39.10
CA THR A 243 -8.05 7.84 39.73
C THR A 243 -8.02 6.51 38.99
N PHE A 244 -8.03 6.52 37.66
CA PHE A 244 -7.89 5.30 36.87
C PHE A 244 -6.53 4.66 37.09
N VAL A 245 -5.45 5.45 37.05
CA VAL A 245 -4.07 4.97 37.24
C VAL A 245 -3.95 4.22 38.57
N ARG A 246 -4.41 4.80 39.68
CA ARG A 246 -4.38 4.16 41.01
C ARG A 246 -5.18 2.85 41.07
N ARG A 247 -6.31 2.75 40.36
CA ARG A 247 -7.25 1.63 40.49
C ARG A 247 -6.96 0.46 39.55
N TRP A 248 -6.54 0.75 38.32
CA TRP A 248 -6.53 -0.21 37.22
C TRP A 248 -5.15 -0.46 36.62
N THR A 249 -4.12 0.23 37.11
CA THR A 249 -2.73 -0.07 36.81
C THR A 249 -2.03 -0.63 38.05
N ASN A 250 -0.80 -1.11 37.89
CA ASN A 250 0.05 -1.52 39.00
C ASN A 250 0.82 -0.35 39.66
N ALA A 251 0.49 0.90 39.30
CA ALA A 251 1.07 2.13 39.84
C ALA A 251 1.31 2.16 41.37
N PRO A 252 0.33 1.79 42.23
CA PRO A 252 0.52 1.84 43.68
C PRO A 252 1.23 0.63 44.28
N LEU A 253 1.50 -0.43 43.51
CA LEU A 253 2.16 -1.62 44.02
C LEU A 253 3.60 -1.29 44.40
N LEU A 254 4.02 -1.70 45.59
CA LEU A 254 5.37 -1.48 46.09
C LEU A 254 6.35 -2.43 45.41
N VAL A 255 7.45 -1.88 44.92
CA VAL A 255 8.58 -2.56 44.32
C VAL A 255 9.76 -2.44 45.27
N ARG A 256 10.44 -3.54 45.56
CA ARG A 256 11.60 -3.56 46.46
C ARG A 256 12.82 -2.97 45.75
N ASN A 257 13.55 -2.08 46.43
CA ASN A 257 14.74 -1.44 45.87
C ASN A 257 15.94 -2.40 45.74
N ASP A 258 15.97 -3.49 46.52
CA ASP A 258 17.09 -4.43 46.56
C ASP A 258 17.15 -5.34 45.31
N ASN A 259 16.00 -5.68 44.74
CA ASN A 259 15.93 -6.65 43.64
C ASN A 259 14.94 -6.28 42.51
N GLY A 260 14.16 -5.21 42.65
CA GLY A 260 13.19 -4.76 41.65
C GLY A 260 11.93 -5.64 41.53
N HIS A 261 11.76 -6.66 42.36
CA HIS A 261 10.52 -7.43 42.42
C HIS A 261 9.45 -6.68 43.20
N PHE A 262 8.18 -6.91 42.87
CA PHE A 262 7.10 -6.39 43.68
C PHE A 262 7.14 -7.02 45.08
N LEU A 263 6.92 -6.20 46.11
CA LEU A 263 6.77 -6.64 47.49
C LEU A 263 5.51 -7.52 47.61
N ARG A 264 5.66 -8.67 48.28
CA ARG A 264 4.59 -9.66 48.50
C ARG A 264 4.26 -9.79 49.98
N ALA A 265 3.06 -10.26 50.30
CA ALA A 265 2.65 -10.49 51.68
C ALA A 265 3.62 -11.43 52.44
N ARG A 266 4.14 -12.47 51.78
CA ARG A 266 5.15 -13.39 52.34
C ARG A 266 6.47 -12.72 52.75
N ASP A 267 6.75 -11.53 52.23
CA ASP A 267 7.97 -10.80 52.53
C ASP A 267 7.86 -10.00 53.85
N LEU A 268 6.65 -9.80 54.39
CA LEU A 268 6.39 -8.96 55.57
C LEU A 268 6.60 -9.72 56.89
N ALA A 269 7.04 -9.02 57.94
CA ALA A 269 7.21 -9.56 59.30
C ALA A 269 5.91 -10.07 59.93
N THR A 270 4.79 -9.40 59.64
CA THR A 270 3.44 -9.78 60.10
C THR A 270 2.53 -9.97 58.89
N PRO A 271 2.64 -11.10 58.16
CA PRO A 271 1.67 -11.39 57.11
C PRO A 271 0.32 -11.61 57.77
N ASP A 272 -0.73 -10.94 57.28
CA ASP A 272 -2.08 -11.17 57.77
C ASP A 272 -2.45 -12.65 57.55
N SER A 273 -2.83 -13.36 58.61
CA SER A 273 -2.98 -14.82 58.61
C SER A 273 -4.02 -15.37 57.61
N GLY A 274 -4.89 -14.51 57.07
CA GLY A 274 -5.87 -14.83 56.04
C GLY A 274 -5.48 -14.43 54.61
N ALA A 275 -4.35 -13.75 54.40
CA ALA A 275 -3.93 -13.28 53.08
C ALA A 275 -3.13 -14.33 52.31
N ALA A 276 -3.30 -14.36 50.98
CA ALA A 276 -2.47 -15.21 50.12
C ALA A 276 -0.99 -14.76 50.22
N PRO A 277 -0.01 -15.67 50.37
CA PRO A 277 1.41 -15.33 50.45
C PRO A 277 1.90 -14.47 49.27
N ASP A 278 1.28 -14.66 48.11
CA ASP A 278 1.63 -13.98 46.85
C ASP A 278 0.80 -12.72 46.59
N ALA A 279 -0.02 -12.28 47.55
CA ALA A 279 -0.73 -11.02 47.46
C ALA A 279 0.27 -9.85 47.39
N PHE A 280 -0.09 -8.81 46.64
CA PHE A 280 0.73 -7.63 46.45
C PHE A 280 0.63 -6.71 47.67
N VAL A 281 1.52 -5.72 47.78
CA VAL A 281 1.51 -4.75 48.88
C VAL A 281 1.51 -3.33 48.31
N ILE A 282 0.71 -2.46 48.92
CA ILE A 282 0.66 -1.02 48.64
C ILE A 282 1.00 -0.24 49.91
N TRP A 283 1.30 1.06 49.79
CA TRP A 283 1.38 1.95 50.94
C TRP A 283 0.08 2.76 51.07
N ASP A 284 -0.54 2.79 52.24
CA ASP A 284 -1.69 3.69 52.52
C ASP A 284 -1.19 4.92 53.26
N ASP A 285 -1.24 6.08 52.62
CA ASP A 285 -0.74 7.36 53.15
C ASP A 285 -1.47 7.78 54.44
N ALA A 286 -2.77 7.50 54.54
CA ALA A 286 -3.54 7.88 55.73
C ALA A 286 -3.23 6.97 56.93
N ALA A 287 -2.97 5.69 56.67
CA ALA A 287 -2.52 4.76 57.71
C ALA A 287 -1.01 4.88 58.00
N SER A 288 -0.24 5.50 57.08
CA SER A 288 1.22 5.52 57.08
C SER A 288 1.81 4.12 57.27
N ALA A 289 1.24 3.13 56.57
CA ALA A 289 1.58 1.72 56.72
C ALA A 289 1.42 0.95 55.41
N ALA A 290 2.17 -0.14 55.30
CA ALA A 290 2.00 -1.13 54.24
C ALA A 290 0.66 -1.87 54.40
N GLN A 291 -0.05 -2.07 53.30
CA GLN A 291 -1.33 -2.76 53.24
C GLN A 291 -1.28 -3.86 52.19
N ILE A 292 -1.73 -5.05 52.56
CA ILE A 292 -1.86 -6.16 51.63
C ILE A 292 -3.01 -5.87 50.65
N TYR A 293 -2.76 -6.09 49.37
CA TYR A 293 -3.70 -5.85 48.30
C TYR A 293 -3.87 -7.08 47.42
N ASP A 294 -5.07 -7.65 47.48
CA ASP A 294 -5.52 -8.70 46.58
C ASP A 294 -6.03 -8.11 45.26
N THR A 295 -5.26 -8.28 44.19
CA THR A 295 -5.58 -7.74 42.86
C THR A 295 -6.72 -8.47 42.16
N THR A 296 -7.28 -9.55 42.72
CA THR A 296 -8.57 -10.09 42.25
C THR A 296 -9.71 -9.08 42.45
N HIS A 297 -9.53 -8.10 43.34
CA HIS A 297 -10.49 -7.02 43.61
C HIS A 297 -9.92 -5.66 43.20
N ALA A 298 -10.73 -4.80 42.58
CA ALA A 298 -10.31 -3.42 42.30
C ALA A 298 -10.37 -2.56 43.56
N LEU A 299 -9.39 -1.67 43.77
CA LEU A 299 -9.45 -0.70 44.86
C LEU A 299 -10.76 0.11 44.80
N THR A 300 -11.35 0.36 45.97
CA THR A 300 -12.41 1.37 46.10
C THR A 300 -11.85 2.74 45.76
N ARG A 301 -12.70 3.72 45.44
CA ARG A 301 -12.24 5.09 45.15
C ARG A 301 -11.46 5.67 46.34
N ASP A 302 -11.98 5.48 47.56
CA ASP A 302 -11.33 5.99 48.77
C ASP A 302 -9.98 5.31 49.04
N ALA A 303 -9.89 3.98 48.89
CA ALA A 303 -8.62 3.27 49.06
C ALA A 303 -7.59 3.68 48.00
N ALA A 304 -8.02 3.86 46.74
CA ALA A 304 -7.15 4.32 45.67
C ALA A 304 -6.59 5.72 45.92
N ASN A 305 -7.41 6.64 46.44
CA ASN A 305 -6.99 7.99 46.78
C ASN A 305 -5.96 8.04 47.92
N ARG A 306 -5.90 7.02 48.78
CA ARG A 306 -4.92 6.90 49.86
C ARG A 306 -3.68 6.10 49.49
N ALA A 307 -3.71 5.34 48.40
CA ALA A 307 -2.59 4.47 48.01
C ALA A 307 -1.42 5.30 47.46
N ALA A 308 -0.23 5.28 48.04
CA ALA A 308 0.86 6.15 47.58
C ALA A 308 1.27 5.87 46.12
N LEU A 309 1.52 6.94 45.36
CA LEU A 309 2.10 6.86 44.01
C LEU A 309 3.57 7.27 43.96
N ARG A 310 4.06 7.99 44.98
CA ARG A 310 5.44 8.48 45.06
C ARG A 310 5.98 8.30 46.47
N GLY A 311 7.30 8.25 46.59
CA GLY A 311 8.00 8.17 47.87
C GLY A 311 8.68 6.83 48.11
N GLU A 312 9.56 6.84 49.12
CA GLU A 312 10.30 5.67 49.57
C GLU A 312 9.82 5.26 50.96
N PHE A 313 9.51 3.97 51.10
CA PHE A 313 8.92 3.40 52.30
C PHE A 313 9.77 2.24 52.79
N THR A 314 9.96 2.14 54.10
CA THR A 314 10.67 1.01 54.71
C THR A 314 9.71 0.14 55.48
N VAL A 315 9.67 -1.14 55.15
CA VAL A 315 8.82 -2.16 55.80
C VAL A 315 9.69 -3.19 56.52
N ASP A 316 9.16 -3.80 57.59
CA ASP A 316 9.83 -4.89 58.29
C ASP A 316 9.59 -6.22 57.58
N GLY A 317 10.67 -6.93 57.27
CA GLY A 317 10.69 -8.20 56.56
C GLY A 317 10.47 -9.43 57.45
N CYS A 318 10.03 -10.54 56.85
CA CYS A 318 9.79 -11.81 57.56
C CYS A 318 11.05 -12.43 58.21
N ASP A 319 12.22 -12.06 57.73
CA ASP A 319 13.54 -12.43 58.24
C ASP A 319 14.14 -11.41 59.24
N GLY A 320 13.37 -10.36 59.58
CA GLY A 320 13.83 -9.26 60.42
C GLY A 320 14.64 -8.19 59.66
N ALA A 321 14.81 -8.30 58.34
CA ALA A 321 15.45 -7.28 57.53
C ALA A 321 14.53 -6.05 57.33
N ARG A 322 15.12 -4.90 57.06
CA ARG A 322 14.39 -3.68 56.65
C ARG A 322 14.36 -3.63 55.13
N ILE A 323 13.17 -3.77 54.53
CA ILE A 323 13.00 -3.78 53.08
C ILE A 323 12.58 -2.37 52.64
N VAL A 324 13.42 -1.73 51.83
CA VAL A 324 13.12 -0.42 51.24
C VAL A 324 12.36 -0.62 49.93
N CYS A 325 11.23 0.05 49.78
CA CYS A 325 10.34 -0.10 48.64
C CYS A 325 9.86 1.26 48.11
N ARG A 326 9.52 1.30 46.83
CA ARG A 326 8.92 2.46 46.16
C ARG A 326 7.71 2.01 45.32
N PRO A 327 6.65 2.81 45.17
CA PRO A 327 5.56 2.50 44.25
C PRO A 327 6.08 2.38 42.82
N ALA A 328 5.50 1.48 42.02
CA ALA A 328 5.83 1.34 40.60
C ALA A 328 5.69 2.64 39.79
N PHE A 329 4.74 3.51 40.17
CA PHE A 329 4.58 4.82 39.54
C PHE A 329 5.76 5.77 39.80
N ASP A 330 6.41 5.66 40.96
CA ASP A 330 7.61 6.44 41.29
C ASP A 330 8.78 6.00 40.40
N LEU A 331 8.94 4.69 40.19
CA LEU A 331 9.92 4.13 39.26
C LEU A 331 9.63 4.50 37.80
N LEU A 332 8.36 4.59 37.41
CA LEU A 332 8.00 5.15 36.11
C LEU A 332 8.45 6.62 36.01
N CYS A 333 8.13 7.46 37.01
CA CYS A 333 8.55 8.86 37.01
C CYS A 333 10.07 9.02 36.93
N GLU A 334 10.84 8.17 37.64
CA GLU A 334 12.29 8.10 37.54
C GLU A 334 12.73 7.75 36.10
N GLY A 335 12.11 6.75 35.48
CA GLY A 335 12.37 6.37 34.09
C GLY A 335 11.99 7.45 33.07
N LEU A 336 11.03 8.32 33.38
CA LEU A 336 10.61 9.43 32.54
C LEU A 336 11.50 10.68 32.69
N ALA A 337 12.21 10.82 33.82
CA ALA A 337 13.01 12.01 34.15
C ALA A 337 14.10 12.39 33.12
N PRO A 338 14.72 11.47 32.35
CA PRO A 338 15.65 11.85 31.29
C PRO A 338 15.00 12.54 30.08
N TYR A 339 13.69 12.40 29.88
CA TYR A 339 13.00 12.88 28.67
C TYR A 339 12.34 14.25 28.92
N ASP A 340 13.15 15.25 29.30
CA ASP A 340 12.68 16.64 29.37
C ASP A 340 12.44 17.23 27.96
N PRO A 341 11.74 18.38 27.84
CA PRO A 341 11.48 18.98 26.53
C PRO A 341 12.73 19.26 25.69
N THR A 342 13.87 19.58 26.33
CA THR A 342 15.13 19.85 25.61
C THR A 342 15.69 18.57 25.02
N THR A 343 15.75 17.51 25.82
CA THR A 343 16.25 16.20 25.41
C THR A 343 15.35 15.59 24.34
N VAL A 344 14.03 15.72 24.46
CA VAL A 344 13.09 15.26 23.42
C VAL A 344 13.29 16.05 22.12
N SER A 345 13.53 17.35 22.19
CA SER A 345 13.85 18.17 21.02
C SER A 345 15.13 17.69 20.33
N ASP A 346 16.21 17.47 21.08
CA ASP A 346 17.50 17.05 20.54
C ASP A 346 17.45 15.66 19.90
N LEU A 347 16.77 14.71 20.55
CA LEU A 347 16.63 13.34 20.04
C LEU A 347 15.67 13.29 18.84
N CYS A 348 14.48 13.88 18.99
CA CYS A 348 13.35 13.63 18.11
C CYS A 348 13.13 14.69 17.04
N GLY A 349 13.75 15.86 17.15
CA GLY A 349 13.48 17.00 16.28
C GLY A 349 12.11 17.67 16.52
N VAL A 350 11.50 17.42 17.68
CA VAL A 350 10.19 17.98 18.08
C VAL A 350 10.41 19.10 19.09
N SER A 351 9.99 20.33 18.77
CA SER A 351 10.22 21.47 19.65
C SER A 351 9.42 21.36 20.96
N PRO A 352 9.87 22.00 22.06
CA PRO A 352 9.11 22.09 23.30
C PRO A 352 7.67 22.60 23.09
N GLU A 353 7.47 23.57 22.20
CA GLU A 353 6.15 24.13 21.88
C GLU A 353 5.24 23.11 21.19
N GLN A 354 5.80 22.29 20.29
CA GLN A 354 5.05 21.20 19.65
C GLN A 354 4.66 20.14 20.69
N LEU A 355 5.57 19.80 21.59
CA LEU A 355 5.31 18.86 22.69
C LEU A 355 4.20 19.38 23.62
N ASP A 356 4.26 20.67 23.98
CA ASP A 356 3.26 21.32 24.81
C ASP A 356 1.89 21.42 24.11
N ALA A 357 1.87 21.70 22.80
CA ALA A 357 0.65 21.69 21.99
C ALA A 357 0.03 20.29 21.92
N ALA A 358 0.84 19.22 21.84
CA ALA A 358 0.33 17.86 21.92
C ALA A 358 -0.20 17.53 23.31
N ALA A 359 0.52 17.89 24.38
CA ALA A 359 0.04 17.74 25.76
C ALA A 359 -1.29 18.50 25.97
N ALA A 360 -1.45 19.68 25.33
CA ALA A 360 -2.65 20.53 25.33
C ALA A 360 -3.95 19.79 24.97
N LEU A 361 -3.84 18.66 24.28
CA LEU A 361 -4.97 17.84 23.87
C LEU A 361 -5.54 16.96 25.00
N PHE A 362 -4.87 16.85 26.14
CA PHE A 362 -5.25 15.95 27.24
C PHE A 362 -5.56 16.71 28.53
N ASP A 363 -6.51 16.26 29.34
CA ASP A 363 -6.85 16.84 30.66
C ASP A 363 -7.22 15.75 31.69
N GLY A 364 -7.01 14.47 31.33
CA GLY A 364 -7.38 13.32 32.13
C GLY A 364 -8.84 12.90 32.04
N THR A 365 -9.71 13.63 31.33
CA THR A 365 -11.15 13.31 31.23
C THR A 365 -11.61 12.88 29.84
N GLN A 366 -10.82 13.17 28.79
CA GLN A 366 -11.20 12.87 27.41
C GLN A 366 -11.16 11.38 27.10
N ARG A 367 -11.96 10.97 26.12
CA ARG A 367 -11.91 9.62 25.54
C ARG A 367 -10.95 9.62 24.37
N VAL A 368 -9.84 8.92 24.53
CA VAL A 368 -8.75 8.85 23.57
C VAL A 368 -8.83 7.54 22.80
N ALA A 369 -8.95 7.62 21.48
CA ALA A 369 -8.79 6.47 20.59
C ALA A 369 -7.46 6.61 19.85
N TYR A 370 -6.61 5.59 19.95
CA TYR A 370 -5.30 5.63 19.32
C TYR A 370 -5.01 4.39 18.47
N HIS A 371 -4.11 4.56 17.51
CA HIS A 371 -3.52 3.42 16.82
C HIS A 371 -2.08 3.75 16.43
N ALA A 372 -1.19 2.82 16.76
CA ALA A 372 0.18 2.78 16.25
C ALA A 372 0.36 1.57 15.33
N TRP A 373 1.12 1.72 14.24
CA TRP A 373 1.30 0.61 13.29
C TRP A 373 2.67 0.65 12.58
N SER A 374 2.72 0.35 11.27
CA SER A 374 3.97 0.03 10.57
C SER A 374 5.03 1.13 10.61
N GLY A 375 4.63 2.39 10.88
CA GLY A 375 5.58 3.49 11.05
C GLY A 375 6.47 3.37 12.28
N VAL A 376 6.01 2.69 13.34
CA VAL A 376 6.79 2.42 14.57
C VAL A 376 7.20 0.95 14.72
N ALA A 377 6.71 0.08 13.83
CA ALA A 377 6.98 -1.34 13.86
C ALA A 377 8.40 -1.70 13.46
N GLN A 378 8.95 -1.00 12.48
CA GLN A 378 10.10 -1.43 11.69
C GLN A 378 11.41 -0.81 12.20
N HIS A 379 11.61 -0.85 13.51
CA HIS A 379 12.78 -0.29 14.19
C HIS A 379 13.42 -1.34 15.10
N ALA A 380 14.72 -1.20 15.35
CA ALA A 380 15.48 -2.06 16.26
C ALA A 380 15.04 -1.95 17.74
N ASN A 381 14.10 -1.06 18.07
CA ASN A 381 13.58 -0.82 19.42
C ASN A 381 12.03 -0.82 19.45
N ALA A 382 11.39 -1.44 18.45
CA ALA A 382 9.94 -1.40 18.25
C ALA A 382 9.12 -1.86 19.47
N THR A 383 9.62 -2.83 20.25
CA THR A 383 8.95 -3.29 21.49
C THR A 383 8.93 -2.18 22.54
N GLN A 384 10.03 -1.44 22.70
CA GLN A 384 10.09 -0.34 23.66
C GLN A 384 9.26 0.86 23.19
N ILE A 385 9.23 1.16 21.88
CA ILE A 385 8.36 2.19 21.32
C ILE A 385 6.90 1.89 21.66
N GLU A 386 6.42 0.69 21.34
CA GLU A 386 5.03 0.33 21.60
C GLU A 386 4.70 0.36 23.10
N ARG A 387 5.61 -0.13 23.96
CA ARG A 387 5.41 -0.04 25.42
C ARG A 387 5.32 1.40 25.91
N ALA A 388 6.14 2.31 25.39
CA ALA A 388 6.08 3.72 25.74
C ALA A 388 4.74 4.36 25.33
N ILE A 389 4.26 4.08 24.11
CA ILE A 389 2.96 4.55 23.62
C ILE A 389 1.81 3.94 24.43
N ALA A 390 1.88 2.64 24.77
CA ALA A 390 0.88 1.96 25.59
C ALA A 390 0.82 2.52 27.02
N VAL A 391 1.97 2.87 27.62
CA VAL A 391 2.03 3.55 28.92
C VAL A 391 1.42 4.95 28.83
N LEU A 392 1.78 5.74 27.82
CA LEU A 392 1.14 7.03 27.55
C LEU A 392 -0.39 6.87 27.43
N TYR A 393 -0.85 5.84 26.72
CA TYR A 393 -2.28 5.57 26.58
C TYR A 393 -2.95 5.18 27.90
N ALA A 394 -2.28 4.38 28.73
CA ALA A 394 -2.79 3.96 30.04
C ALA A 394 -3.09 5.15 30.97
N LEU A 395 -2.32 6.23 30.87
CA LEU A 395 -2.54 7.47 31.63
C LEU A 395 -3.89 8.16 31.31
N THR A 396 -4.52 7.81 30.18
CA THR A 396 -5.77 8.45 29.74
C THR A 396 -7.05 7.77 30.25
N GLY A 397 -6.96 6.59 30.87
CA GLY A 397 -8.14 5.85 31.35
C GLY A 397 -9.17 5.49 30.27
N SER A 398 -8.75 5.44 29.00
CA SER A 398 -9.62 5.28 27.82
C SER A 398 -9.77 3.84 27.34
N PHE A 399 -8.97 2.90 27.84
CA PHE A 399 -8.99 1.50 27.42
C PHE A 399 -10.38 0.86 27.63
N ASP A 400 -10.84 0.14 26.61
CA ASP A 400 -12.12 -0.56 26.55
C ASP A 400 -13.34 0.33 26.85
N ARG A 401 -13.30 1.57 26.37
CA ARG A 401 -14.42 2.54 26.43
C ARG A 401 -14.85 2.98 25.04
N ARG A 402 -16.11 3.37 24.89
CA ARG A 402 -16.64 4.01 23.69
C ARG A 402 -15.91 5.33 23.45
N GLY A 403 -15.39 5.54 22.26
CA GLY A 403 -14.45 6.64 21.98
C GLY A 403 -13.00 6.38 22.40
N GLY A 404 -12.69 5.18 22.90
CA GLY A 404 -11.32 4.69 23.08
C GLY A 404 -11.05 3.42 22.28
N ASN A 405 -10.05 2.63 22.69
CA ASN A 405 -9.73 1.35 22.07
C ASN A 405 -10.61 0.26 22.69
N ARG A 406 -11.56 -0.28 21.92
CA ARG A 406 -12.60 -1.21 22.38
C ARG A 406 -12.20 -2.66 22.16
N VAL A 407 -12.34 -3.49 23.19
CA VAL A 407 -12.23 -4.94 23.09
C VAL A 407 -13.57 -5.48 22.61
N MET A 408 -13.75 -5.62 21.30
CA MET A 408 -15.02 -6.05 20.72
C MET A 408 -15.37 -7.51 21.08
N THR A 409 -16.64 -7.78 21.36
CA THR A 409 -17.16 -9.16 21.45
C THR A 409 -17.32 -9.69 20.02
N ARG A 410 -16.46 -10.65 19.65
CA ARG A 410 -16.43 -11.27 18.31
C ARG A 410 -17.54 -12.30 18.13
N GLN A 411 -17.78 -12.69 16.87
CA GLN A 411 -18.65 -13.82 16.54
C GLN A 411 -18.13 -15.12 17.18
N PRO A 412 -19.01 -15.96 17.75
CA PRO A 412 -18.61 -17.26 18.28
C PRO A 412 -18.33 -18.22 17.13
N VAL A 413 -17.05 -18.49 16.85
CA VAL A 413 -16.61 -19.45 15.82
C VAL A 413 -15.67 -20.47 16.44
N ASN A 414 -15.67 -21.69 15.91
CA ASN A 414 -14.66 -22.67 16.30
C ASN A 414 -13.31 -22.27 15.72
N ALA A 415 -12.31 -22.08 16.57
CA ALA A 415 -10.94 -21.89 16.12
C ALA A 415 -10.41 -23.18 15.50
N VAL A 416 -9.73 -23.06 14.36
CA VAL A 416 -9.21 -24.21 13.58
C VAL A 416 -7.69 -24.25 13.51
N ALA A 417 -7.04 -23.17 13.94
CA ALA A 417 -5.60 -23.04 14.04
C ALA A 417 -5.25 -22.52 15.43
N GLN A 418 -5.39 -23.36 16.45
CA GLN A 418 -4.80 -23.11 17.75
C GLN A 418 -3.31 -23.50 17.75
N HIS A 419 -2.50 -22.87 18.60
CA HIS A 419 -1.05 -23.15 18.67
C HIS A 419 -0.75 -24.51 19.32
N ASP A 420 -1.62 -24.99 20.20
CA ASP A 420 -1.54 -26.29 20.87
C ASP A 420 -1.76 -27.50 19.95
N LEU A 421 -2.08 -27.27 18.67
CA LEU A 421 -1.97 -28.29 17.62
C LEU A 421 -0.51 -28.72 17.39
N LEU A 422 0.47 -27.90 17.78
CA LEU A 422 1.86 -28.29 17.91
C LEU A 422 2.12 -28.86 19.31
N SER A 423 2.84 -29.97 19.39
CA SER A 423 3.28 -30.51 20.68
C SER A 423 4.29 -29.56 21.35
N PRO A 424 4.35 -29.53 22.70
CA PRO A 424 5.31 -28.68 23.42
C PRO A 424 6.77 -28.88 22.96
N GLU A 425 7.15 -30.11 22.61
CA GLU A 425 8.49 -30.45 22.11
C GLU A 425 8.78 -29.84 20.74
N GLN A 426 7.76 -29.65 19.88
CA GLN A 426 7.91 -28.91 18.64
C GLN A 426 7.92 -27.41 18.89
N GLN A 427 7.07 -26.90 19.77
CA GLN A 427 7.04 -25.46 20.11
C GLN A 427 8.42 -24.97 20.60
N ALA A 428 9.10 -25.77 21.43
CA ALA A 428 10.45 -25.48 21.92
C ALA A 428 11.54 -25.47 20.84
N LYS A 429 11.25 -25.91 19.61
CA LYS A 429 12.20 -25.92 18.48
C LYS A 429 12.06 -24.71 17.57
N ALA A 430 11.11 -23.79 17.81
CA ALA A 430 10.94 -22.62 16.96
C ALA A 430 12.26 -21.84 16.84
N LEU A 431 12.67 -21.52 15.61
CA LEU A 431 13.89 -20.75 15.38
C LEU A 431 13.85 -19.40 16.13
N GLY A 432 14.95 -19.07 16.81
CA GLY A 432 15.09 -17.83 17.59
C GLY A 432 14.43 -17.83 18.96
N ILE A 433 13.80 -18.93 19.42
CA ILE A 433 13.10 -18.97 20.73
C ILE A 433 14.04 -18.78 21.93
N ASP A 434 15.26 -19.32 21.87
CA ASP A 434 16.25 -19.18 22.95
C ASP A 434 16.76 -17.73 23.06
N GLU A 435 16.91 -17.04 21.91
CA GLU A 435 17.30 -15.64 21.86
C GLU A 435 16.14 -14.71 22.27
N ARG A 436 14.89 -15.09 21.96
CA ARG A 436 13.68 -14.26 22.11
C ARG A 436 12.53 -15.03 22.79
N PRO A 437 12.67 -15.41 24.07
CA PRO A 437 11.70 -16.29 24.76
C PRO A 437 10.33 -15.65 25.00
N LEU A 438 10.25 -14.31 25.03
CA LEU A 438 9.00 -13.56 25.15
C LEU A 438 8.43 -13.11 23.81
N GLY A 439 9.13 -13.40 22.72
CA GLY A 439 8.82 -12.91 21.39
C GLY A 439 7.85 -13.78 20.59
N PRO A 440 7.60 -13.40 19.33
CA PRO A 440 6.85 -14.19 18.36
C PRO A 440 7.27 -15.66 18.20
N PRO A 441 8.57 -16.04 18.35
CA PRO A 441 8.96 -17.45 18.33
C PRO A 441 8.23 -18.32 19.36
N ALA A 442 7.84 -17.77 20.52
CA ALA A 442 7.04 -18.47 21.53
C ALA A 442 5.60 -18.81 21.07
N ARG A 443 5.19 -18.34 19.88
CA ARG A 443 3.93 -18.68 19.20
C ARG A 443 4.15 -19.38 17.86
N GLY A 444 5.39 -19.82 17.55
CA GLY A 444 5.74 -20.52 16.32
C GLY A 444 5.91 -19.60 15.09
N TRP A 445 6.08 -18.30 15.31
CA TRP A 445 6.38 -17.33 14.25
C TRP A 445 7.84 -16.92 14.34
N VAL A 446 8.61 -17.27 13.31
CA VAL A 446 10.07 -17.09 13.26
C VAL A 446 10.43 -15.98 12.29
N THR A 447 11.61 -15.37 12.46
CA THR A 447 12.06 -14.30 11.57
C THR A 447 12.56 -14.84 10.24
N ALA A 448 12.56 -14.00 9.20
CA ALA A 448 13.21 -14.35 7.94
C ALA A 448 14.72 -14.58 8.14
N ARG A 449 15.38 -13.75 8.95
CA ARG A 449 16.79 -13.86 9.29
C ARG A 449 17.15 -15.21 9.92
N ASP A 450 16.41 -15.63 10.95
CA ASP A 450 16.65 -16.91 11.63
C ASP A 450 16.49 -18.08 10.67
N THR A 451 15.52 -17.98 9.75
CA THR A 451 15.31 -18.99 8.71
C THR A 451 16.50 -19.03 7.75
N TYR A 452 17.02 -17.89 7.31
CA TYR A 452 18.18 -17.85 6.43
C TYR A 452 19.42 -18.46 7.11
N ARG A 453 19.66 -18.16 8.39
CA ARG A 453 20.75 -18.76 9.19
C ARG A 453 20.57 -20.28 9.28
N ALA A 454 19.37 -20.75 9.62
CA ALA A 454 19.09 -22.18 9.69
C ALA A 454 19.26 -22.90 8.34
N ILE A 455 19.01 -22.25 7.21
CA ILE A 455 19.25 -22.81 5.87
C ILE A 455 20.75 -22.88 5.56
N LEU A 456 21.48 -21.78 5.79
CA LEU A 456 22.87 -21.61 5.37
C LEU A 456 23.89 -22.22 6.35
N GLU A 457 23.68 -22.00 7.64
CA GLU A 457 24.61 -22.34 8.72
C GLU A 457 24.22 -23.65 9.41
N GLY A 458 22.94 -24.02 9.35
CA GLY A 458 22.43 -25.21 10.04
C GLY A 458 22.33 -25.05 11.56
N ASP A 459 22.25 -23.82 12.05
CA ASP A 459 22.13 -23.45 13.47
C ASP A 459 20.72 -22.90 13.76
N PRO A 460 20.00 -23.37 14.80
CA PRO A 460 20.32 -24.52 15.66
C PRO A 460 20.18 -25.88 14.97
N TYR A 461 19.58 -25.91 13.78
CA TYR A 461 19.48 -27.09 12.92
C TYR A 461 19.28 -26.66 11.46
N ARG A 462 19.50 -27.59 10.53
CA ARG A 462 19.37 -27.32 9.10
C ARG A 462 17.92 -27.33 8.63
N VAL A 463 17.44 -26.19 8.12
CA VAL A 463 16.21 -26.12 7.32
C VAL A 463 16.53 -26.57 5.89
N ARG A 464 15.87 -27.64 5.44
CA ARG A 464 16.10 -28.28 4.13
C ARG A 464 15.11 -27.82 3.07
N ALA A 465 13.87 -27.53 3.47
CA ALA A 465 12.82 -27.12 2.55
C ALA A 465 12.04 -25.90 3.00
N LEU A 466 11.54 -25.16 2.02
CA LEU A 466 10.65 -24.01 2.21
C LEU A 466 9.39 -24.17 1.35
N PHE A 467 8.21 -24.05 1.95
CA PHE A 467 6.96 -23.89 1.22
C PHE A 467 6.42 -22.48 1.45
N CYS A 468 6.37 -21.67 0.41
CA CYS A 468 5.98 -20.27 0.45
C CYS A 468 4.57 -20.02 -0.11
N PHE A 469 3.73 -19.33 0.67
CA PHE A 469 2.43 -18.80 0.28
C PHE A 469 2.55 -17.28 0.06
N GLY A 470 2.86 -16.87 -1.18
CA GLY A 470 2.85 -15.46 -1.63
C GLY A 470 3.95 -14.55 -1.08
N THR A 471 4.96 -15.09 -0.38
CA THR A 471 6.02 -14.28 0.26
C THR A 471 7.17 -14.00 -0.70
N ASN A 472 7.23 -12.79 -1.26
CA ASN A 472 8.33 -12.34 -2.12
C ASN A 472 9.51 -11.76 -1.30
N VAL A 473 10.17 -12.61 -0.50
CA VAL A 473 11.22 -12.23 0.48
C VAL A 473 12.34 -11.36 -0.11
N LEU A 474 12.76 -11.61 -1.35
CA LEU A 474 13.82 -10.84 -2.03
C LEU A 474 13.46 -9.37 -2.30
N ALA A 475 12.17 -9.02 -2.24
CA ALA A 475 11.67 -7.67 -2.46
C ALA A 475 10.91 -7.09 -1.25
N SER A 476 10.89 -7.79 -0.12
CA SER A 476 10.12 -7.37 1.07
C SER A 476 10.87 -7.48 2.39
N GLN A 477 11.87 -8.36 2.51
CA GLN A 477 12.65 -8.55 3.75
C GLN A 477 14.06 -7.98 3.66
N ALA A 478 14.67 -7.69 4.81
CA ALA A 478 16.07 -7.25 4.88
C ALA A 478 17.06 -8.39 4.53
N ASP A 479 18.36 -8.05 4.45
CA ASP A 479 19.46 -8.97 4.09
C ASP A 479 19.27 -9.69 2.76
N TYR A 480 19.08 -8.91 1.69
CA TYR A 480 18.85 -9.44 0.34
C TYR A 480 19.84 -10.56 -0.07
N GLU A 481 21.15 -10.35 0.12
CA GLU A 481 22.16 -11.32 -0.32
C GLU A 481 22.08 -12.64 0.47
N MET A 482 21.79 -12.55 1.77
CA MET A 482 21.60 -13.71 2.62
C MET A 482 20.33 -14.47 2.21
N ALA A 483 19.24 -13.75 1.97
CA ALA A 483 17.99 -14.32 1.48
C ALA A 483 18.18 -15.04 0.13
N ARG A 484 18.89 -14.41 -0.82
CA ARG A 484 19.20 -14.97 -2.13
C ARG A 484 20.01 -16.26 -2.00
N ALA A 485 21.10 -16.23 -1.24
CA ALA A 485 21.95 -17.40 -1.00
C ALA A 485 21.16 -18.55 -0.33
N ALA A 486 20.30 -18.23 0.64
CA ALA A 486 19.46 -19.22 1.30
C ALA A 486 18.50 -19.89 0.31
N LEU A 487 17.77 -19.10 -0.48
CA LEU A 487 16.82 -19.63 -1.47
C LEU A 487 17.49 -20.49 -2.55
N GLU A 488 18.69 -20.09 -3.00
CA GLU A 488 19.45 -20.83 -4.01
C GLU A 488 20.02 -22.17 -3.49
N THR A 489 20.26 -22.28 -2.17
CA THR A 489 20.89 -23.46 -1.54
C THR A 489 19.88 -24.47 -0.98
N LEU A 490 18.61 -24.07 -0.80
CA LEU A 490 17.55 -24.96 -0.32
C LEU A 490 17.49 -26.26 -1.14
N GLU A 491 17.28 -27.39 -0.45
CA GLU A 491 17.12 -28.69 -1.12
C GLU A 491 15.80 -28.76 -1.91
N PHE A 492 14.74 -28.17 -1.35
CA PHE A 492 13.43 -28.12 -2.00
C PHE A 492 12.68 -26.83 -1.65
N HIS A 493 12.14 -26.16 -2.66
CA HIS A 493 11.38 -24.91 -2.50
C HIS A 493 10.12 -24.93 -3.37
N VAL A 494 8.97 -24.72 -2.74
CA VAL A 494 7.67 -24.55 -3.41
C VAL A 494 7.18 -23.13 -3.20
N HIS A 495 6.66 -22.50 -4.25
CA HIS A 495 6.17 -21.12 -4.16
C HIS A 495 4.80 -20.95 -4.82
N CYS A 496 3.81 -20.53 -4.03
CA CYS A 496 2.47 -20.18 -4.49
C CYS A 496 2.38 -18.68 -4.78
N ASP A 497 1.96 -18.28 -5.99
CA ASP A 497 1.85 -16.86 -6.35
C ASP A 497 0.89 -16.61 -7.53
N LEU A 498 0.49 -15.34 -7.71
CA LEU A 498 -0.29 -14.88 -8.87
C LEU A 498 0.60 -14.63 -10.09
N PHE A 499 1.85 -14.25 -9.86
CA PHE A 499 2.83 -13.90 -10.88
C PHE A 499 4.18 -14.52 -10.55
N GLU A 500 5.01 -14.71 -11.57
CA GLU A 500 6.40 -15.05 -11.34
C GLU A 500 7.13 -13.86 -10.68
N THR A 501 7.54 -14.02 -9.42
CA THR A 501 8.26 -13.04 -8.61
C THR A 501 9.75 -13.38 -8.51
N PRO A 502 10.62 -12.42 -8.13
CA PRO A 502 12.05 -12.68 -7.88
C PRO A 502 12.29 -13.87 -6.94
N SER A 503 11.48 -14.02 -5.89
CA SER A 503 11.61 -15.15 -4.96
C SER A 503 11.14 -16.47 -5.57
N SER A 504 10.04 -16.47 -6.34
CA SER A 504 9.55 -17.68 -7.04
C SER A 504 10.54 -18.19 -8.10
N ARG A 505 11.39 -17.32 -8.65
CA ARG A 505 12.47 -17.69 -9.58
C ARG A 505 13.59 -18.49 -8.92
N CYS A 506 13.52 -18.76 -7.61
CA CYS A 506 14.36 -19.74 -6.90
C CYS A 506 13.62 -21.03 -6.53
N ALA A 507 12.33 -21.17 -6.82
CA ALA A 507 11.53 -22.34 -6.48
C ALA A 507 11.74 -23.51 -7.43
N ASP A 508 11.65 -24.73 -6.92
CA ASP A 508 11.64 -25.96 -7.72
C ASP A 508 10.27 -26.18 -8.37
N ILE A 509 9.19 -25.84 -7.65
CA ILE A 509 7.81 -25.88 -8.13
C ILE A 509 7.12 -24.54 -7.83
N VAL A 510 6.44 -23.99 -8.83
CA VAL A 510 5.58 -22.81 -8.68
C VAL A 510 4.13 -23.21 -8.90
N LEU A 511 3.26 -22.83 -7.96
CA LEU A 511 1.83 -23.15 -7.99
C LEU A 511 0.99 -21.89 -8.26
N PRO A 512 0.11 -21.90 -9.29
CA PRO A 512 -0.74 -20.75 -9.61
C PRO A 512 -1.91 -20.64 -8.63
N VAL A 513 -2.03 -19.51 -7.93
CA VAL A 513 -3.14 -19.28 -7.00
C VAL A 513 -4.26 -18.42 -7.58
N ASN A 514 -5.44 -18.53 -6.98
CA ASN A 514 -6.59 -17.68 -7.30
C ASN A 514 -6.44 -16.26 -6.74
N THR A 515 -6.96 -15.28 -7.48
CA THR A 515 -7.35 -13.99 -6.91
C THR A 515 -8.60 -14.14 -6.01
N PRO A 516 -8.93 -13.14 -5.17
CA PRO A 516 -10.16 -13.18 -4.35
C PRO A 516 -11.45 -13.42 -5.12
N TRP A 517 -11.52 -13.01 -6.38
CA TRP A 517 -12.73 -13.08 -7.21
C TRP A 517 -12.98 -14.47 -7.82
N GLU A 518 -12.01 -15.36 -7.74
CA GLU A 518 -12.04 -16.70 -8.35
C GLU A 518 -12.40 -17.82 -7.36
N ARG A 519 -12.55 -17.48 -6.08
CA ARG A 519 -12.81 -18.42 -4.98
C ARG A 519 -13.82 -17.87 -3.98
N GLU A 520 -14.44 -18.77 -3.23
CA GLU A 520 -15.23 -18.39 -2.06
C GLU A 520 -14.31 -17.96 -0.90
N GLY A 521 -14.80 -17.09 -0.01
CA GLY A 521 -14.04 -16.62 1.15
C GLY A 521 -14.95 -16.35 2.35
N LEU A 522 -14.79 -17.11 3.43
CA LEU A 522 -15.58 -16.96 4.65
C LEU A 522 -15.04 -15.84 5.53
N ARG A 523 -15.92 -14.95 5.99
CA ARG A 523 -15.56 -13.85 6.89
C ARG A 523 -16.59 -13.64 8.01
N PRO A 524 -16.27 -14.03 9.25
CA PRO A 524 -17.03 -13.65 10.44
C PRO A 524 -16.51 -12.32 11.01
N GLY A 525 -17.15 -11.20 10.71
CA GLY A 525 -16.86 -9.87 11.25
C GLY A 525 -15.78 -9.06 10.51
N PHE A 526 -15.95 -7.73 10.51
CA PHE A 526 -15.17 -6.78 9.67
C PHE A 526 -14.40 -5.68 10.43
N GLU A 527 -14.26 -5.79 11.76
CA GLU A 527 -13.26 -5.08 12.60
C GLU A 527 -13.34 -3.54 12.72
N ILE A 528 -14.37 -2.85 12.20
CA ILE A 528 -14.49 -1.37 12.25
C ILE A 528 -15.37 -0.85 13.39
N ASP A 529 -16.60 -1.34 13.47
CA ASP A 529 -17.60 -0.95 14.45
C ASP A 529 -18.56 -2.12 14.72
N ASP A 530 -19.54 -1.89 15.59
CA ASP A 530 -20.44 -2.93 16.06
C ASP A 530 -21.27 -3.53 14.90
N GLN A 531 -21.60 -2.74 13.87
CA GLN A 531 -22.31 -3.24 12.68
C GLN A 531 -21.39 -4.10 11.81
N ALA A 532 -20.16 -3.65 11.60
CA ALA A 532 -19.16 -4.40 10.84
C ALA A 532 -18.80 -5.74 11.51
N ASP A 533 -18.68 -5.79 12.85
CA ASP A 533 -18.37 -7.02 13.58
C ASP A 533 -19.57 -7.99 13.67
N ALA A 534 -20.79 -7.47 13.54
CA ALA A 534 -22.00 -8.27 13.47
C ALA A 534 -22.13 -9.07 12.16
N LEU A 535 -21.54 -8.59 11.06
CA LEU A 535 -21.73 -9.19 9.73
C LEU A 535 -20.90 -10.47 9.53
N ILE A 536 -21.57 -11.58 9.20
CA ILE A 536 -20.95 -12.82 8.75
C ILE A 536 -21.25 -12.99 7.26
N GLN A 537 -20.22 -13.06 6.43
CA GLN A 537 -20.39 -13.15 4.97
C GLN A 537 -19.52 -14.26 4.39
N LEU A 538 -20.08 -15.03 3.45
CA LEU A 538 -19.32 -15.87 2.54
C LEU A 538 -19.25 -15.13 1.21
N ARG A 539 -18.06 -14.63 0.84
CA ARG A 539 -17.86 -14.07 -0.49
C ARG A 539 -18.09 -15.19 -1.50
N GLN A 540 -19.03 -15.00 -2.40
CA GLN A 540 -19.25 -15.91 -3.52
C GLN A 540 -18.12 -15.83 -4.54
N ARG A 541 -17.94 -16.91 -5.32
CA ARG A 541 -17.07 -16.90 -6.49
C ARG A 541 -17.66 -15.98 -7.57
N MET A 542 -16.94 -14.92 -7.93
CA MET A 542 -17.41 -13.94 -8.91
C MET A 542 -17.23 -14.45 -10.34
N VAL A 543 -16.06 -15.02 -10.62
CA VAL A 543 -15.69 -15.64 -11.90
C VAL A 543 -15.03 -17.00 -11.66
N SER A 544 -14.99 -17.86 -12.67
CA SER A 544 -14.27 -19.13 -12.59
C SER A 544 -12.75 -18.91 -12.44
N PRO A 545 -11.98 -19.86 -11.88
CA PRO A 545 -10.52 -19.79 -11.92
C PRO A 545 -10.00 -19.59 -13.35
N ARG A 546 -9.02 -18.69 -13.54
CA ARG A 546 -8.34 -18.56 -14.83
C ARG A 546 -7.31 -19.67 -14.97
N GLY A 547 -7.36 -20.35 -16.12
CA GLY A 547 -6.61 -21.57 -16.37
C GLY A 547 -6.90 -22.62 -15.31
N GLU A 548 -5.84 -23.21 -14.76
CA GLU A 548 -5.90 -24.26 -13.73
C GLU A 548 -5.60 -23.71 -12.33
N SER A 549 -5.60 -22.39 -12.12
CA SER A 549 -5.29 -21.83 -10.79
C SER A 549 -6.23 -22.33 -9.69
N ARG A 550 -5.70 -22.55 -8.48
CA ARG A 550 -6.47 -23.05 -7.31
C ARG A 550 -6.38 -22.09 -6.12
N SER A 551 -7.29 -22.21 -5.15
CA SER A 551 -7.16 -21.44 -3.92
C SER A 551 -6.08 -22.02 -3.01
N ASP A 552 -5.49 -21.20 -2.15
CA ASP A 552 -4.53 -21.68 -1.14
C ASP A 552 -5.17 -22.72 -0.21
N ASN A 553 -6.49 -22.60 0.07
CA ASN A 553 -7.25 -23.59 0.82
C ASN A 553 -7.30 -24.94 0.09
N ASP A 554 -7.61 -24.97 -1.21
CA ASP A 554 -7.66 -26.23 -1.98
C ASP A 554 -6.30 -26.93 -1.98
N ILE A 555 -5.21 -26.16 -2.10
CA ILE A 555 -3.85 -26.69 -2.08
C ILE A 555 -3.53 -27.35 -0.74
N VAL A 556 -3.80 -26.69 0.40
CA VAL A 556 -3.45 -27.26 1.71
C VAL A 556 -4.36 -28.42 2.12
N PHE A 557 -5.64 -28.43 1.71
CA PHE A 557 -6.54 -29.56 1.99
C PHE A 557 -6.14 -30.82 1.18
N ASP A 558 -5.80 -30.67 -0.11
CA ASP A 558 -5.33 -31.79 -0.94
C ASP A 558 -3.98 -32.35 -0.42
N LEU A 559 -3.02 -31.45 -0.14
CA LEU A 559 -1.73 -31.85 0.47
C LEU A 559 -1.91 -32.53 1.83
N ALA A 560 -2.84 -32.06 2.67
CA ALA A 560 -3.10 -32.69 3.95
C ALA A 560 -3.55 -34.14 3.78
N VAL A 561 -4.45 -34.42 2.83
CA VAL A 561 -4.90 -35.79 2.54
C VAL A 561 -3.74 -36.65 2.05
N ARG A 562 -2.92 -36.14 1.10
CA ARG A 562 -1.75 -36.88 0.56
C ARG A 562 -0.70 -37.19 1.62
N LEU A 563 -0.55 -36.33 2.63
CA LEU A 563 0.37 -36.51 3.76
C LEU A 563 -0.23 -37.33 4.92
N GLY A 564 -1.41 -37.92 4.74
CA GLY A 564 -2.06 -38.75 5.76
C GLY A 564 -2.70 -37.95 6.91
N MET A 565 -2.97 -36.66 6.71
CA MET A 565 -3.58 -35.75 7.68
C MET A 565 -5.07 -35.48 7.40
N GLY A 566 -5.72 -36.36 6.63
CA GLY A 566 -7.09 -36.17 6.13
C GLY A 566 -8.14 -35.95 7.21
N ASP A 567 -8.06 -36.66 8.34
CA ASP A 567 -9.03 -36.51 9.45
C ASP A 567 -9.00 -35.09 10.06
N ALA A 568 -7.80 -34.52 10.19
CA ALA A 568 -7.63 -33.14 10.66
C ALA A 568 -8.17 -32.10 9.66
N PHE A 569 -8.38 -32.50 8.40
CA PHE A 569 -8.85 -31.67 7.29
C PHE A 569 -10.17 -32.16 6.72
N PHE A 570 -10.99 -32.82 7.54
CA PHE A 570 -12.36 -33.21 7.17
C PHE A 570 -12.43 -34.04 5.87
N GLY A 571 -11.46 -34.94 5.68
CA GLY A 571 -11.33 -35.76 4.47
C GLY A 571 -11.03 -34.96 3.19
N GLY A 572 -10.50 -33.74 3.32
CA GLY A 572 -10.27 -32.83 2.19
C GLY A 572 -11.44 -31.89 1.89
N SER A 573 -12.51 -31.89 2.70
CA SER A 573 -13.69 -31.04 2.49
C SER A 573 -13.55 -29.68 3.18
N LEU A 574 -13.19 -28.64 2.41
CA LEU A 574 -13.15 -27.25 2.88
C LEU A 574 -14.52 -26.78 3.41
N GLU A 575 -15.60 -27.17 2.73
CA GLU A 575 -16.96 -26.82 3.15
C GLU A 575 -17.31 -27.42 4.51
N ALA A 576 -16.92 -28.67 4.78
CA ALA A 576 -17.10 -29.28 6.10
C ALA A 576 -16.29 -28.53 7.17
N GLY A 577 -15.07 -28.09 6.84
CA GLY A 577 -14.26 -27.23 7.71
C GLY A 577 -14.94 -25.90 8.03
N TRP A 578 -15.46 -25.19 7.03
CA TRP A 578 -16.21 -23.94 7.24
C TRP A 578 -17.50 -24.16 8.03
N ASN A 579 -18.22 -25.24 7.80
CA ASN A 579 -19.41 -25.60 8.59
C ASN A 579 -19.04 -25.87 10.05
N HIS A 580 -17.89 -26.52 10.31
CA HIS A 580 -17.37 -26.65 11.67
C HIS A 580 -17.06 -25.29 12.29
N GLN A 581 -16.40 -24.36 11.57
CA GLN A 581 -16.13 -23.00 12.06
C GLN A 581 -17.41 -22.26 12.43
N LEU A 582 -18.43 -22.35 11.58
CA LEU A 582 -19.69 -21.62 11.72
C LEU A 582 -20.68 -22.24 12.72
N ALA A 583 -20.52 -23.50 13.11
CA ALA A 583 -21.49 -24.20 13.95
C ALA A 583 -21.96 -23.42 15.20
N PRO A 584 -21.08 -22.72 15.97
CA PRO A 584 -21.53 -21.97 17.16
C PRO A 584 -22.36 -20.71 16.84
N THR A 585 -22.32 -20.22 15.60
CA THR A 585 -23.17 -19.11 15.12
C THR A 585 -24.59 -19.55 14.77
N GLY A 586 -24.82 -20.87 14.65
CA GLY A 586 -26.06 -21.44 14.12
C GLY A 586 -26.24 -21.28 12.60
N LEU A 587 -25.19 -20.88 11.88
CA LEU A 587 -25.17 -20.76 10.41
C LEU A 587 -24.34 -21.89 9.79
N ASN A 588 -24.48 -22.08 8.48
CA ASN A 588 -23.63 -22.95 7.67
C ASN A 588 -23.37 -22.30 6.30
N VAL A 589 -22.48 -22.90 5.51
CA VAL A 589 -22.08 -22.43 4.19
C VAL A 589 -23.28 -22.31 3.25
N GLN A 590 -24.18 -23.29 3.24
CA GLN A 590 -25.36 -23.28 2.35
C GLN A 590 -26.30 -22.11 2.66
N THR A 591 -26.50 -21.79 3.94
CA THR A 591 -27.25 -20.61 4.36
C THR A 591 -26.59 -19.33 3.88
N LEU A 592 -25.27 -19.20 3.98
CA LEU A 592 -24.56 -18.01 3.52
C LEU A 592 -24.52 -17.88 1.98
N ARG A 593 -24.49 -18.99 1.23
CA ARG A 593 -24.62 -18.94 -0.24
C ARG A 593 -25.99 -18.42 -0.69
N ALA A 594 -27.05 -18.72 0.07
CA ALA A 594 -28.38 -18.18 -0.18
C ALA A 594 -28.52 -16.68 0.18
N HIS A 595 -27.57 -16.14 0.95
CA HIS A 595 -27.50 -14.75 1.42
C HIS A 595 -26.11 -14.13 1.12
N PRO A 596 -25.76 -13.92 -0.16
CA PRO A 596 -24.42 -13.47 -0.56
C PRO A 596 -24.06 -12.07 -0.03
N GLU A 597 -25.03 -11.25 0.36
CA GLU A 597 -24.88 -9.99 1.09
C GLU A 597 -24.34 -10.18 2.52
N GLY A 598 -24.43 -11.40 3.05
CA GLY A 598 -24.07 -11.75 4.43
C GLY A 598 -25.24 -11.61 5.40
N ILE A 599 -25.07 -12.20 6.59
CA ILE A 599 -26.08 -12.21 7.65
C ILE A 599 -25.54 -11.46 8.86
N SER A 600 -26.29 -10.46 9.32
CA SER A 600 -25.96 -9.72 10.53
C SER A 600 -26.38 -10.48 11.79
N ARG A 601 -25.43 -10.74 12.68
CA ARG A 601 -25.59 -11.35 14.00
C ARG A 601 -24.97 -10.45 15.07
N PRO A 602 -25.70 -9.42 15.56
CA PRO A 602 -25.18 -8.52 16.57
C PRO A 602 -24.79 -9.26 17.85
N GLN A 603 -23.58 -8.99 18.33
CA GLN A 603 -23.09 -9.51 19.61
C GLN A 603 -23.26 -8.44 20.70
N PRO A 604 -23.64 -8.79 21.94
CA PRO A 604 -23.64 -7.87 23.05
C PRO A 604 -22.25 -7.24 23.26
N GLN A 605 -22.17 -5.93 23.10
CA GLN A 605 -20.96 -5.16 23.33
C GLN A 605 -20.96 -4.55 24.73
N TYR A 606 -19.80 -4.53 25.36
CA TYR A 606 -19.64 -4.06 26.73
C TYR A 606 -18.37 -3.22 26.84
N GLU A 607 -18.43 -2.16 27.65
CA GLU A 607 -17.26 -1.38 28.04
C GLU A 607 -16.66 -1.93 29.34
N ARG A 608 -15.37 -1.65 29.54
CA ARG A 608 -14.61 -1.97 30.75
C ARG A 608 -14.78 -3.42 31.18
N LYS A 609 -14.60 -4.36 30.25
CA LYS A 609 -14.70 -5.80 30.49
C LYS A 609 -13.78 -6.27 31.61
N TYR A 610 -12.62 -5.63 31.77
CA TYR A 610 -11.69 -5.85 32.87
C TYR A 610 -12.28 -5.53 34.27
N ALA A 611 -13.30 -4.66 34.34
CA ALA A 611 -13.95 -4.26 35.58
C ALA A 611 -15.22 -5.05 35.90
N ARG A 612 -15.63 -5.97 35.01
CA ARG A 612 -16.82 -6.80 35.25
C ARG A 612 -16.56 -7.81 36.36
N GLY A 613 -17.60 -8.06 37.15
CA GLY A 613 -17.57 -9.08 38.19
C GLY A 613 -17.43 -10.47 37.59
N GLU A 614 -16.55 -11.28 38.17
CA GLU A 614 -16.39 -12.71 37.91
C GLU A 614 -16.35 -13.43 39.28
N SER A 615 -16.42 -14.77 39.27
CA SER A 615 -16.37 -15.53 40.53
C SER A 615 -15.10 -15.17 41.31
N GLY A 616 -15.28 -14.63 42.52
CA GLY A 616 -14.16 -14.23 43.39
C GLY A 616 -13.56 -12.84 43.15
N GLY A 617 -14.17 -11.96 42.33
CA GLY A 617 -13.71 -10.57 42.20
C GLY A 617 -14.08 -9.91 40.88
N VAL A 618 -13.11 -9.25 40.24
CA VAL A 618 -13.23 -8.68 38.89
C VAL A 618 -12.40 -9.49 37.89
N ARG A 619 -12.79 -9.45 36.61
CA ARG A 619 -12.05 -10.10 35.52
C ARG A 619 -10.58 -9.70 35.46
N GLY A 620 -10.29 -8.42 35.68
CA GLY A 620 -8.94 -7.86 35.57
C GLY A 620 -8.38 -7.89 34.14
N PHE A 621 -7.09 -7.60 34.04
CA PHE A 621 -6.31 -7.72 32.81
C PHE A 621 -5.60 -9.07 32.75
N ALA A 622 -5.28 -9.57 31.55
CA ALA A 622 -4.53 -10.82 31.37
C ALA A 622 -3.02 -10.61 31.55
N THR A 623 -2.66 -10.03 32.69
CA THR A 623 -1.30 -9.71 33.15
C THR A 623 -1.08 -10.37 34.51
N GLU A 624 0.18 -10.49 34.95
CA GLU A 624 0.51 -11.16 36.22
C GLU A 624 -0.08 -10.42 37.43
N THR A 625 -0.13 -9.08 37.38
CA THR A 625 -0.76 -8.26 38.43
C THR A 625 -2.28 -8.17 38.31
N ARG A 626 -2.88 -8.71 37.24
CA ARG A 626 -4.29 -8.47 36.85
C ARG A 626 -4.62 -6.98 36.64
N ARG A 627 -3.60 -6.13 36.49
CA ARG A 627 -3.67 -4.69 36.26
C ARG A 627 -2.87 -4.31 35.02
N ILE A 628 -3.03 -3.10 34.53
CA ILE A 628 -2.16 -2.57 33.48
C ILE A 628 -0.74 -2.43 34.04
N GLU A 629 0.24 -2.98 33.35
CA GLU A 629 1.64 -3.03 33.77
C GLU A 629 2.39 -1.76 33.33
N LEU A 630 2.53 -0.77 34.22
CA LEU A 630 3.44 0.36 34.02
C LEU A 630 4.89 -0.03 34.32
N TYR A 631 5.05 -0.92 35.30
CA TYR A 631 6.30 -1.61 35.65
C TYR A 631 6.11 -3.11 35.43
N SER A 632 6.95 -3.78 34.64
CA SER A 632 6.78 -5.19 34.31
C SER A 632 7.85 -6.07 34.98
N GLU A 633 7.44 -6.82 36.01
CA GLU A 633 8.32 -7.81 36.65
C GLU A 633 8.67 -8.97 35.70
N LEU A 634 7.77 -9.32 34.77
CA LEU A 634 8.04 -10.32 33.72
C LEU A 634 9.24 -9.95 32.86
N LEU A 635 9.32 -8.70 32.42
CA LEU A 635 10.43 -8.20 31.61
C LEU A 635 11.73 -8.14 32.42
N LEU A 636 11.65 -7.73 33.69
CA LEU A 636 12.80 -7.75 34.60
C LEU A 636 13.40 -9.16 34.72
N ARG A 637 12.56 -10.18 34.93
CA ARG A 637 13.01 -11.59 35.06
C ARG A 637 13.71 -12.13 33.81
N HIS A 638 13.51 -11.49 32.65
CA HIS A 638 14.18 -11.83 31.39
C HIS A 638 15.29 -10.84 31.01
N GLY A 639 15.71 -9.97 31.93
CA GLY A 639 16.81 -9.02 31.72
C GLY A 639 16.46 -7.76 30.92
N TYR A 640 15.17 -7.50 30.69
CA TYR A 640 14.71 -6.30 29.98
C TYR A 640 14.30 -5.19 30.97
N ALA A 641 14.29 -3.94 30.48
CA ALA A 641 13.87 -2.79 31.29
C ALA A 641 12.40 -2.94 31.77
N PRO A 642 12.14 -2.91 33.09
CA PRO A 642 10.79 -3.09 33.62
C PRO A 642 9.88 -1.90 33.33
N VAL A 643 10.43 -0.69 33.21
CA VAL A 643 9.77 0.50 32.67
C VAL A 643 10.23 0.72 31.22
N PRO A 644 9.39 1.28 30.34
CA PRO A 644 9.80 1.56 28.96
C PRO A 644 10.94 2.58 28.90
N VAL A 645 11.90 2.37 28.00
CA VAL A 645 13.05 3.24 27.77
C VAL A 645 13.30 3.47 26.29
N HIS A 646 13.89 4.60 25.91
CA HIS A 646 14.43 4.78 24.57
C HIS A 646 15.74 4.01 24.43
N VAL A 647 15.79 3.11 23.45
CA VAL A 647 17.02 2.42 23.05
C VAL A 647 17.51 3.03 21.75
N ALA A 648 18.70 3.61 21.77
CA ALA A 648 19.32 4.13 20.56
C ALA A 648 19.79 2.98 19.65
N SER A 649 19.75 3.17 18.33
CA SER A 649 20.42 2.28 17.37
C SER A 649 21.92 2.20 17.64
N HIS A 650 22.61 1.15 17.15
CA HIS A 650 24.05 1.03 17.38
C HIS A 650 24.80 2.29 16.91
N ALA A 651 25.78 2.68 17.73
CA ALA A 651 26.65 3.81 17.43
C ALA A 651 27.53 3.46 16.23
N LEU A 652 27.43 4.27 15.18
CA LEU A 652 28.34 4.19 14.05
C LEU A 652 29.76 4.55 14.50
N THR A 653 30.76 3.98 13.82
CA THR A 653 32.12 4.53 13.89
C THR A 653 32.14 5.97 13.36
N ASP A 654 33.10 6.79 13.80
CA ASP A 654 33.23 8.18 13.31
C ASP A 654 33.40 8.26 11.78
N ASP A 655 33.96 7.22 11.15
CA ASP A 655 34.03 7.12 9.69
C ASP A 655 32.64 6.89 9.07
N GLU A 656 31.90 5.91 9.56
CA GLU A 656 30.55 5.61 9.08
C GLU A 656 29.59 6.77 9.31
N ALA A 657 29.66 7.43 10.47
CA ALA A 657 28.82 8.59 10.78
C ALA A 657 29.06 9.75 9.80
N ARG A 658 30.31 9.95 9.34
CA ARG A 658 30.64 10.94 8.31
C ARG A 658 30.19 10.50 6.92
N ARG A 659 30.27 9.20 6.60
CA ARG A 659 29.88 8.64 5.29
C ARG A 659 28.37 8.52 5.11
N PHE A 660 27.62 8.31 6.19
CA PHE A 660 26.18 8.07 6.19
C PHE A 660 25.45 8.98 7.19
N PRO A 661 25.49 10.32 6.99
CA PRO A 661 25.00 11.27 7.97
C PRO A 661 23.47 11.33 8.09
N LEU A 662 22.74 10.80 7.10
CA LEU A 662 21.28 10.90 7.01
C LEU A 662 20.59 9.65 7.58
N VAL A 663 19.31 9.79 7.93
CA VAL A 663 18.44 8.68 8.37
C VAL A 663 17.49 8.31 7.24
N LEU A 664 17.49 7.04 6.83
CA LEU A 664 16.54 6.49 5.86
C LEU A 664 15.38 5.78 6.57
N GLY A 665 14.18 6.09 6.12
CA GLY A 665 12.97 5.34 6.41
C GLY A 665 12.27 4.88 5.14
N SER A 666 11.29 4.00 5.30
CA SER A 666 10.46 3.50 4.20
C SER A 666 9.10 4.18 4.15
N THR A 667 8.53 4.31 2.96
CA THR A 667 7.16 4.79 2.76
C THR A 667 6.34 3.85 1.87
N LYS A 668 5.02 3.87 2.07
CA LYS A 668 4.06 3.09 1.28
C LYS A 668 3.47 3.97 0.18
N ASN A 669 3.39 3.42 -1.03
CA ASN A 669 2.67 4.04 -2.14
C ASN A 669 1.17 3.67 -2.07
N GLY A 670 0.28 4.65 -2.24
CA GLY A 670 -1.18 4.45 -2.17
C GLY A 670 -1.76 3.61 -3.32
N TYR A 671 -1.07 3.50 -4.45
CA TYR A 671 -1.50 2.76 -5.64
C TYR A 671 -1.07 1.30 -5.66
N TYR A 672 -0.05 0.92 -4.88
CA TYR A 672 0.48 -0.45 -4.85
C TYR A 672 0.23 -1.12 -3.50
N CYS A 673 0.36 -2.45 -3.47
CA CYS A 673 0.37 -3.18 -2.22
C CYS A 673 1.71 -3.91 -2.06
N HIS A 674 2.55 -3.42 -1.16
CA HIS A 674 3.91 -3.94 -0.96
C HIS A 674 4.68 -4.03 -2.29
N SER A 675 5.11 -5.22 -2.73
CA SER A 675 5.80 -5.46 -4.00
C SER A 675 4.87 -5.82 -5.19
N GLN A 676 3.56 -5.76 -4.99
CA GLN A 676 2.55 -6.19 -5.98
C GLN A 676 1.92 -5.01 -6.75
N HIS A 677 1.21 -5.34 -7.83
CA HIS A 677 0.38 -4.47 -8.67
C HIS A 677 1.11 -3.44 -9.54
N ARG A 678 2.45 -3.45 -9.57
CA ARG A 678 3.25 -2.53 -10.39
C ARG A 678 3.20 -2.85 -11.89
N GLY A 679 2.80 -4.07 -12.23
CA GLY A 679 2.51 -4.51 -13.60
C GLY A 679 1.14 -4.08 -14.13
N LEU A 680 0.24 -3.55 -13.29
CA LEU A 680 -1.07 -3.08 -13.74
C LEU A 680 -0.94 -1.67 -14.33
N ALA A 681 -1.19 -1.52 -15.63
CA ALA A 681 -1.12 -0.28 -16.39
C ALA A 681 -1.98 0.83 -15.77
N SER A 682 -3.21 0.51 -15.35
CA SER A 682 -4.12 1.50 -14.75
C SER A 682 -3.56 2.12 -13.46
N LEU A 683 -2.72 1.38 -12.72
CA LEU A 683 -2.04 1.85 -11.52
C LEU A 683 -0.68 2.46 -11.86
N ARG A 684 0.08 1.84 -12.77
CA ARG A 684 1.42 2.28 -13.15
C ARG A 684 1.46 3.66 -13.78
N MET A 685 0.45 4.02 -14.56
CA MET A 685 0.33 5.38 -15.13
C MET A 685 0.21 6.49 -14.05
N ARG A 686 -0.24 6.15 -12.84
CA ARG A 686 -0.42 7.11 -11.73
C ARG A 686 0.81 7.25 -10.86
N ALA A 687 1.58 6.17 -10.69
CA ALA A 687 2.83 6.17 -9.95
C ALA A 687 3.92 5.45 -10.76
N PRO A 688 4.49 6.10 -11.79
CA PRO A 688 5.30 5.41 -12.80
C PRO A 688 6.70 5.00 -12.34
N ASP A 689 7.25 5.66 -11.33
CA ASP A 689 8.66 5.54 -10.94
C ASP A 689 8.79 5.48 -9.40
N PRO A 690 9.82 4.80 -8.88
CA PRO A 690 10.12 4.72 -7.45
C PRO A 690 10.54 6.08 -6.90
N LEU A 691 9.95 6.51 -5.79
CA LEU A 691 10.24 7.83 -5.19
C LEU A 691 11.08 7.74 -3.92
N VAL A 692 11.90 8.77 -3.68
CA VAL A 692 12.49 9.10 -2.38
C VAL A 692 12.17 10.54 -2.02
N HIS A 693 11.58 10.73 -0.85
CA HIS A 693 11.26 12.05 -0.31
C HIS A 693 12.45 12.61 0.46
N LEU A 694 12.78 13.87 0.21
CA LEU A 694 13.84 14.61 0.89
C LEU A 694 13.50 16.08 1.04
N HIS A 695 14.07 16.72 2.06
CA HIS A 695 13.85 18.15 2.29
C HIS A 695 14.53 19.00 1.19
N PRO A 696 13.89 20.09 0.70
CA PRO A 696 14.47 20.98 -0.31
C PRO A 696 15.86 21.53 0.06
N ALA A 697 16.10 21.86 1.34
CA ALA A 697 17.41 22.35 1.79
C ALA A 697 18.52 21.30 1.66
N LEU A 698 18.21 20.02 1.92
CA LEU A 698 19.16 18.93 1.68
C LEU A 698 19.43 18.77 0.18
N ALA A 699 18.38 18.81 -0.63
CA ALA A 699 18.50 18.73 -2.08
C ALA A 699 19.39 19.84 -2.64
N GLN A 700 19.23 21.08 -2.17
CA GLN A 700 20.07 22.21 -2.53
C GLN A 700 21.55 21.97 -2.16
N ARG A 701 21.83 21.52 -0.93
CA ARG A 701 23.21 21.18 -0.50
C ARG A 701 23.85 20.09 -1.35
N LYS A 702 23.04 19.12 -1.81
CA LYS A 702 23.47 17.98 -2.63
C LYS A 702 23.35 18.21 -4.15
N GLN A 703 22.93 19.41 -4.58
CA GLN A 703 22.71 19.78 -5.98
C GLN A 703 21.74 18.84 -6.74
N ILE A 704 20.70 18.39 -6.04
CA ILE A 704 19.63 17.53 -6.55
C ILE A 704 18.44 18.42 -6.93
N ALA A 705 17.86 18.19 -8.10
CA ALA A 705 16.61 18.82 -8.54
C ALA A 705 15.41 17.88 -8.35
N GLU A 706 14.20 18.44 -8.28
CA GLU A 706 12.95 17.66 -8.27
C GLU A 706 12.92 16.72 -9.48
N GLY A 707 12.57 15.46 -9.25
CA GLY A 707 12.50 14.45 -10.31
C GLY A 707 13.85 13.93 -10.82
N ASP A 708 15.00 14.37 -10.32
CA ASP A 708 16.28 13.71 -10.65
C ASP A 708 16.28 12.24 -10.24
N TRP A 709 16.98 11.38 -10.97
CA TRP A 709 17.41 10.12 -10.37
C TRP A 709 18.50 10.41 -9.35
N VAL A 710 18.35 9.81 -8.17
CA VAL A 710 19.31 9.86 -7.07
C VAL A 710 19.65 8.45 -6.65
N ARG A 711 20.86 8.27 -6.15
CA ARG A 711 21.31 7.03 -5.52
C ARG A 711 21.35 7.22 -4.02
N VAL A 712 20.69 6.31 -3.32
CA VAL A 712 20.74 6.20 -1.87
C VAL A 712 21.68 5.04 -1.55
N THR A 713 22.67 5.31 -0.71
CA THR A 713 23.70 4.34 -0.33
C THR A 713 23.68 4.13 1.18
N THR A 714 23.82 2.88 1.60
CA THR A 714 23.98 2.46 2.99
C THR A 714 25.22 1.60 3.12
N PRO A 715 25.62 1.18 4.34
CA PRO A 715 26.62 0.13 4.50
C PRO A 715 26.27 -1.19 3.78
N ALA A 716 24.97 -1.45 3.56
CA ALA A 716 24.49 -2.69 2.95
C ALA A 716 24.55 -2.69 1.42
N GLY A 717 24.31 -1.53 0.79
CA GLY A 717 24.19 -1.47 -0.66
C GLY A 717 23.77 -0.11 -1.20
N VAL A 718 23.36 -0.12 -2.47
CA VAL A 718 22.94 1.07 -3.23
C VAL A 718 21.64 0.77 -3.98
N ALA A 719 20.74 1.74 -4.02
CA ALA A 719 19.53 1.71 -4.83
C ALA A 719 19.19 3.11 -5.33
N ARG A 720 18.50 3.18 -6.47
CA ARG A 720 18.12 4.43 -7.13
C ARG A 720 16.63 4.72 -7.03
N PHE A 721 16.32 6.01 -6.93
CA PHE A 721 14.96 6.55 -6.80
C PHE A 721 14.86 7.89 -7.54
N ARG A 722 13.65 8.32 -7.86
CA ARG A 722 13.37 9.69 -8.28
C ARG A 722 13.22 10.58 -7.04
N ALA A 723 13.92 11.70 -7.02
CA ALA A 723 13.82 12.71 -5.98
C ALA A 723 12.42 13.35 -5.97
N ALA A 724 11.80 13.43 -4.80
CA ALA A 724 10.57 14.16 -4.57
C ALA A 724 10.72 15.07 -3.35
N PHE A 725 10.53 16.38 -3.50
CA PHE A 725 10.74 17.33 -2.42
C PHE A 725 9.56 17.32 -1.46
N ASP A 726 9.88 17.21 -0.16
CA ASP A 726 8.90 17.28 0.92
C ASP A 726 9.47 18.15 2.04
N ALA A 727 8.98 19.39 2.13
CA ALA A 727 9.37 20.33 3.19
C ALA A 727 8.83 19.92 4.58
N GLY A 728 7.95 18.92 4.65
CA GLY A 728 7.47 18.35 5.90
C GLY A 728 8.41 17.31 6.51
N VAL A 729 9.41 16.83 5.76
CA VAL A 729 10.40 15.86 6.23
C VAL A 729 11.62 16.60 6.79
N GLY A 730 12.22 16.08 7.87
CA GLY A 730 13.44 16.65 8.46
C GLY A 730 14.60 16.76 7.47
N GLU A 731 15.47 17.75 7.64
CA GLU A 731 16.59 18.03 6.72
C GLU A 731 17.63 16.90 6.62
N ASP A 732 17.63 15.99 7.59
CA ASP A 732 18.52 14.85 7.72
C ASP A 732 17.79 13.52 7.50
N VAL A 733 16.52 13.54 7.09
CA VAL A 733 15.68 12.36 6.90
C VAL A 733 15.36 12.16 5.42
N LEU A 734 15.47 10.91 4.96
CA LEU A 734 15.02 10.44 3.67
C LEU A 734 13.91 9.41 3.86
N LEU A 735 12.88 9.42 3.00
CA LEU A 735 11.82 8.41 3.02
C LEU A 735 11.62 7.82 1.63
N ALA A 736 12.08 6.59 1.42
CA ALA A 736 12.03 5.93 0.12
C ALA A 736 10.91 4.88 0.01
N GLU A 737 10.32 4.75 -1.17
CA GLU A 737 9.37 3.68 -1.46
C GLU A 737 10.06 2.32 -1.58
N TYR A 738 9.37 1.24 -1.20
CA TYR A 738 9.88 -0.13 -1.29
C TYR A 738 9.03 -1.01 -2.22
N GLY A 739 9.55 -2.19 -2.58
CA GLY A 739 8.84 -3.20 -3.37
C GLY A 739 8.91 -3.01 -4.89
N TRP A 740 9.90 -2.26 -5.40
CA TRP A 740 10.07 -1.99 -6.83
C TRP A 740 10.95 -3.05 -7.51
N TRP A 741 10.36 -3.78 -8.47
CA TRP A 741 11.04 -4.79 -9.29
C TRP A 741 10.32 -5.01 -10.63
N GLN A 742 8.98 -4.97 -10.59
CA GLN A 742 8.12 -5.39 -11.70
C GLN A 742 8.08 -4.36 -12.86
N ALA A 743 8.16 -4.87 -14.09
CA ALA A 743 7.89 -4.15 -15.33
C ALA A 743 6.38 -3.91 -15.54
N CYS A 744 6.03 -2.99 -16.43
CA CYS A 744 4.69 -2.78 -16.96
C CYS A 744 4.81 -2.37 -18.44
N ASP A 745 4.91 -3.39 -19.29
CA ASP A 745 5.17 -3.21 -20.72
C ASP A 745 4.07 -2.38 -21.40
N SER A 746 2.80 -2.57 -21.02
CA SER A 746 1.65 -1.86 -21.57
C SER A 746 1.74 -0.32 -21.50
N VAL A 747 2.62 0.24 -20.68
CA VAL A 747 2.87 1.69 -20.57
C VAL A 747 4.35 2.04 -20.69
N GLY A 748 5.14 1.16 -21.33
CA GLY A 748 6.55 1.36 -21.63
C GLY A 748 7.47 1.47 -20.42
N ARG A 749 7.10 0.86 -19.27
CA ARG A 749 7.90 0.91 -18.04
C ARG A 749 8.64 -0.40 -17.82
N ARG A 750 9.97 -0.33 -17.81
CA ARG A 750 10.84 -1.50 -17.55
C ARG A 750 10.84 -1.88 -16.06
N GLY A 751 11.19 -3.14 -15.81
CA GLY A 751 11.47 -3.64 -14.46
C GLY A 751 12.82 -3.13 -13.94
N PHE A 752 13.08 -3.38 -12.66
CA PHE A 752 14.33 -3.02 -12.00
C PHE A 752 15.09 -4.28 -11.60
N THR A 753 16.42 -4.23 -11.65
CA THR A 753 17.26 -5.29 -11.07
C THR A 753 17.06 -5.32 -9.56
N MET A 754 17.31 -6.48 -8.93
CA MET A 754 17.14 -6.64 -7.49
C MET A 754 18.32 -6.08 -6.67
N THR A 755 19.48 -5.89 -7.29
CA THR A 755 20.70 -5.30 -6.71
C THR A 755 21.50 -4.48 -7.73
N GLY A 756 22.52 -3.80 -7.23
CA GLY A 756 23.41 -2.95 -8.02
C GLY A 756 22.86 -1.55 -8.26
N GLU A 757 23.65 -0.70 -8.95
CA GLU A 757 23.34 0.73 -9.12
C GLU A 757 22.04 1.02 -9.88
N GLN A 758 21.57 0.06 -10.68
CA GLN A 758 20.33 0.18 -11.46
C GLN A 758 19.10 -0.36 -10.71
N SER A 759 19.28 -0.88 -9.50
CA SER A 759 18.22 -1.42 -8.67
C SER A 759 17.41 -0.33 -7.99
N SER A 760 16.12 -0.57 -7.81
CA SER A 760 15.26 0.21 -6.90
C SER A 760 14.73 -0.64 -5.75
N ASN A 761 15.43 -1.73 -5.42
CA ASN A 761 15.08 -2.59 -4.31
C ASN A 761 15.53 -1.97 -2.99
N TYR A 762 14.61 -1.27 -2.32
CA TYR A 762 14.84 -0.70 -0.98
C TYR A 762 15.40 -1.72 0.01
N ASN A 763 14.94 -2.97 -0.07
CA ASN A 763 15.32 -4.02 0.85
C ASN A 763 16.79 -4.46 0.74
N ALA A 764 17.45 -4.19 -0.40
CA ALA A 764 18.89 -4.37 -0.54
C ALA A 764 19.71 -3.29 0.20
N LEU A 765 19.07 -2.24 0.74
CA LEU A 765 19.71 -1.22 1.57
C LEU A 765 19.71 -1.55 3.07
N VAL A 766 18.99 -2.59 3.48
CA VAL A 766 18.68 -2.88 4.89
C VAL A 766 19.36 -4.15 5.35
N THR A 767 19.96 -4.10 6.55
CA THR A 767 20.48 -5.28 7.24
C THR A 767 19.70 -5.58 8.52
N THR A 768 19.82 -6.81 9.02
CA THR A 768 19.31 -7.20 10.36
C THR A 768 20.41 -7.31 11.41
N GLN A 769 21.47 -6.51 11.28
CA GLN A 769 22.51 -6.44 12.32
C GLN A 769 21.93 -5.97 13.66
N ASP A 770 21.06 -4.95 13.62
CA ASP A 770 20.36 -4.42 14.78
C ASP A 770 18.87 -4.75 14.69
N ILE A 771 18.41 -5.78 15.41
CA ILE A 771 16.99 -6.13 15.48
C ILE A 771 16.45 -5.91 16.89
N ASP A 772 15.13 -5.75 17.00
CA ASP A 772 14.47 -5.65 18.30
C ASP A 772 14.68 -6.95 19.11
N PRO A 773 15.25 -6.86 20.34
CA PRO A 773 15.72 -8.04 21.07
C PRO A 773 14.58 -8.89 21.67
N ILE A 774 13.33 -8.44 21.57
CA ILE A 774 12.16 -9.19 22.08
C ILE A 774 11.35 -9.71 20.90
N SER A 775 10.94 -8.81 20.01
CA SER A 775 10.08 -9.15 18.87
C SER A 775 10.85 -9.72 17.69
N GLY A 776 12.13 -9.39 17.51
CA GLY A 776 12.90 -9.71 16.30
C GLY A 776 12.56 -8.80 15.12
N SER A 777 11.87 -7.68 15.35
CA SER A 777 11.54 -6.75 14.27
C SER A 777 12.80 -6.21 13.57
N SER A 778 12.75 -6.20 12.23
CA SER A 778 13.83 -5.71 11.38
C SER A 778 13.75 -4.17 11.20
N PRO A 779 14.90 -3.47 11.21
CA PRO A 779 14.96 -2.01 11.14
C PRO A 779 14.79 -1.50 9.70
N LEU A 780 13.64 -1.76 9.06
CA LEU A 780 13.31 -1.22 7.73
C LEU A 780 12.98 0.28 7.78
N ARG A 781 13.12 0.90 8.95
CA ARG A 781 13.04 2.33 9.20
C ARG A 781 14.13 2.66 10.22
N SER A 782 14.72 3.85 10.11
CA SER A 782 15.77 4.37 10.99
C SER A 782 17.14 3.71 10.86
N PHE A 783 17.66 3.60 9.63
CA PHE A 783 19.07 3.25 9.39
C PHE A 783 19.80 4.38 8.68
N ARG A 784 21.13 4.32 8.69
CA ARG A 784 22.00 5.40 8.23
C ARG A 784 22.27 5.30 6.74
N CYS A 785 22.27 6.44 6.06
CA CYS A 785 22.47 6.50 4.61
C CYS A 785 23.14 7.80 4.15
N ASP A 786 23.49 7.85 2.87
CA ASP A 786 23.74 9.08 2.14
C ASP A 786 22.97 9.09 0.82
N VAL A 787 22.79 10.28 0.25
CA VAL A 787 22.18 10.48 -1.07
C VAL A 787 23.04 11.36 -1.95
N ALA A 788 23.11 10.99 -3.22
CA ALA A 788 23.74 11.78 -4.27
C ALA A 788 22.91 11.70 -5.56
N ARG A 789 23.02 12.72 -6.41
CA ARG A 789 22.48 12.65 -7.77
C ARG A 789 23.09 11.44 -8.49
N ASP A 790 22.27 10.68 -9.19
CA ASP A 790 22.75 9.62 -10.06
C ASP A 790 23.62 10.28 -11.17
N PRO A 791 24.88 9.89 -11.36
CA PRO A 791 25.72 10.38 -12.45
C PRO A 791 25.13 10.16 -13.83
N ALA A 792 24.23 9.17 -14.00
CA ALA A 792 23.48 8.99 -15.23
C ALA A 792 22.38 10.06 -15.45
N SER A 793 22.01 10.82 -14.40
CA SER A 793 21.16 12.01 -14.55
C SER A 793 21.99 13.16 -15.08
N ASP A 794 21.89 13.40 -16.39
CA ASP A 794 22.46 14.56 -17.06
C ASP A 794 21.59 15.80 -16.77
N PRO A 795 22.11 16.84 -16.06
CA PRO A 795 21.39 18.08 -15.83
C PRO A 795 20.94 18.77 -17.13
N ALA A 796 21.67 18.59 -18.24
CA ALA A 796 21.29 19.13 -19.55
C ALA A 796 20.10 18.38 -20.20
N ARG A 797 19.69 17.25 -19.63
CA ARG A 797 18.50 16.48 -20.04
C ARG A 797 17.38 16.55 -19.00
N ARG A 798 17.39 17.54 -18.10
CA ARG A 798 16.29 17.74 -17.16
C ARG A 798 15.06 18.34 -17.86
N PRO A 799 13.85 17.82 -17.61
CA PRO A 799 12.63 18.51 -17.98
C PRO A 799 12.57 19.89 -17.33
N TRP A 800 12.14 20.90 -18.10
CA TRP A 800 11.90 22.25 -17.57
C TRP A 800 10.48 22.37 -17.01
N GLU A 801 10.29 23.29 -16.06
CA GLU A 801 8.98 23.59 -15.51
C GLU A 801 8.26 24.65 -16.34
N GLY A 802 6.93 24.51 -16.45
CA GLY A 802 6.09 25.47 -17.16
C GLY A 802 6.33 25.47 -18.66
N LEU A 803 6.57 26.65 -19.23
CA LEU A 803 6.75 26.86 -20.66
C LEU A 803 8.06 27.62 -20.92
N ALA A 804 8.80 27.20 -21.93
CA ALA A 804 10.06 27.80 -22.36
C ALA A 804 9.98 28.25 -23.81
N ARG A 805 10.76 29.25 -24.21
CA ARG A 805 10.74 29.81 -25.55
C ARG A 805 11.56 28.97 -26.52
N PHE A 806 10.95 28.68 -27.66
CA PHE A 806 11.57 27.99 -28.77
C PHE A 806 11.37 28.80 -30.03
N ARG A 807 12.36 28.78 -30.92
CA ARG A 807 12.20 29.26 -32.29
C ARG A 807 11.80 28.12 -33.19
N ILE A 808 10.93 28.41 -34.15
CA ILE A 808 10.69 27.49 -35.27
C ILE A 808 11.95 27.46 -36.13
N SER A 809 12.62 26.31 -36.18
CA SER A 809 13.86 26.12 -36.96
C SER A 809 13.59 25.57 -38.35
N GLU A 810 12.52 24.80 -38.53
CA GLU A 810 12.17 24.14 -39.79
C GLU A 810 10.66 24.03 -39.97
N LEU A 811 10.19 24.13 -41.22
CA LEU A 811 8.79 24.07 -41.60
C LEU A 811 8.61 23.33 -42.94
N ASP A 812 8.29 22.05 -42.87
CA ASP A 812 8.17 21.20 -44.06
C ASP A 812 6.73 20.79 -44.35
N ALA A 813 6.34 20.87 -45.63
CA ALA A 813 5.07 20.30 -46.08
C ALA A 813 5.20 18.77 -46.13
N ALA A 814 4.58 18.08 -45.17
CA ALA A 814 4.65 16.62 -45.10
C ALA A 814 3.71 15.97 -46.14
N VAL A 815 2.49 16.51 -46.26
CA VAL A 815 1.46 16.19 -47.27
C VAL A 815 0.46 17.35 -47.35
N ASP A 816 -0.54 17.25 -48.24
CA ASP A 816 -1.59 18.27 -48.35
C ASP A 816 -2.32 18.48 -47.01
N GLY A 817 -2.22 19.72 -46.48
CA GLY A 817 -2.79 20.11 -45.21
C GLY A 817 -2.09 19.58 -43.95
N VAL A 818 -0.86 19.06 -44.03
CA VAL A 818 -0.05 18.68 -42.85
C VAL A 818 1.34 19.31 -42.94
N ARG A 819 1.74 20.00 -41.87
CA ARG A 819 3.07 20.61 -41.73
C ARG A 819 3.87 19.95 -40.62
N ALA A 820 5.08 19.49 -40.94
CA ALA A 820 6.08 19.09 -39.96
C ALA A 820 6.84 20.33 -39.49
N ILE A 821 7.08 20.42 -38.18
CA ILE A 821 7.65 21.62 -37.55
C ILE A 821 8.75 21.18 -36.59
N ALA A 822 9.93 21.77 -36.72
CA ALA A 822 11.02 21.60 -35.76
C ALA A 822 11.21 22.87 -34.94
N PHE A 823 11.59 22.66 -33.67
CA PHE A 823 11.78 23.71 -32.68
C PHE A 823 13.16 23.61 -32.08
N GLU A 824 13.84 24.74 -31.92
CA GLU A 824 15.12 24.84 -31.20
C GLU A 824 14.96 25.78 -30.01
N PRO A 825 15.51 25.44 -28.84
CA PRO A 825 15.36 26.27 -27.64
C PRO A 825 16.06 27.62 -27.83
N LEU A 826 15.41 28.69 -27.36
CA LEU A 826 16.02 30.01 -27.19
C LEU A 826 16.47 30.26 -25.75
N ASP A 827 15.78 29.64 -24.80
CA ASP A 827 16.13 29.65 -23.39
C ASP A 827 17.13 28.52 -23.10
N ASP A 828 17.95 28.68 -22.06
CA ASP A 828 18.88 27.63 -21.59
C ASP A 828 18.10 26.57 -20.79
N VAL A 829 17.37 25.73 -21.52
CA VAL A 829 16.58 24.63 -20.97
C VAL A 829 17.18 23.28 -21.33
N GLY A 830 17.04 22.33 -20.40
CA GLY A 830 17.39 20.94 -20.68
C GLY A 830 16.50 20.35 -21.76
N LEU A 831 17.07 19.51 -22.62
CA LEU A 831 16.33 18.79 -23.67
C LEU A 831 16.20 17.31 -23.28
N PRO A 832 15.28 16.95 -22.36
CA PRO A 832 15.08 15.56 -21.95
C PRO A 832 14.74 14.63 -23.11
N ASP A 833 15.18 13.39 -22.99
CA ASP A 833 14.53 12.30 -23.72
C ASP A 833 13.11 12.08 -23.22
N TYR A 834 12.31 11.43 -24.04
CA TYR A 834 10.90 11.19 -23.76
C TYR A 834 10.55 9.73 -24.01
N LEU A 835 9.32 9.33 -23.70
CA LEU A 835 8.80 8.00 -24.00
C LEU A 835 8.03 8.02 -25.32
N ALA A 836 8.13 6.93 -26.08
CA ALA A 836 7.45 6.79 -27.36
C ALA A 836 5.93 6.99 -27.20
N GLY A 837 5.38 8.01 -27.86
CA GLY A 837 3.97 8.40 -27.78
C GLY A 837 3.68 9.69 -27.00
N GLN A 838 4.67 10.24 -26.28
CA GLN A 838 4.52 11.49 -25.56
C GLN A 838 4.34 12.72 -26.48
N HIS A 839 3.85 13.80 -25.89
CA HIS A 839 3.54 15.05 -26.56
C HIS A 839 4.21 16.24 -25.87
N VAL A 840 4.21 17.38 -26.56
CA VAL A 840 4.54 18.69 -25.98
C VAL A 840 3.33 19.60 -26.02
N THR A 841 3.24 20.45 -25.01
CA THR A 841 2.28 21.55 -24.98
C THR A 841 2.87 22.72 -25.75
N VAL A 842 2.12 23.27 -26.70
CA VAL A 842 2.52 24.36 -27.59
C VAL A 842 1.60 25.56 -27.34
N ARG A 843 2.17 26.68 -26.90
CA ARG A 843 1.46 27.96 -26.73
C ARG A 843 1.94 28.96 -27.78
N VAL A 844 0.99 29.49 -28.55
CA VAL A 844 1.27 30.38 -29.68
C VAL A 844 0.60 31.75 -29.50
N PRO A 845 1.32 32.86 -29.69
CA PRO A 845 0.74 34.19 -29.82
C PRO A 845 0.24 34.39 -31.26
N ILE A 846 -1.09 34.40 -31.45
CA ILE A 846 -1.69 34.52 -32.79
C ILE A 846 -2.13 35.98 -33.01
N PRO A 847 -1.70 36.65 -34.10
CA PRO A 847 -2.15 38.01 -34.42
C PRO A 847 -3.68 38.13 -34.45
N GLY A 848 -4.22 39.11 -33.72
CA GLY A 848 -5.66 39.33 -33.59
C GLY A 848 -6.36 38.54 -32.46
N GLN A 849 -5.65 37.68 -31.74
CA GLN A 849 -6.14 37.05 -30.51
C GLN A 849 -5.62 37.81 -29.28
N LEU A 850 -6.51 38.11 -28.32
CA LEU A 850 -6.17 38.85 -27.09
C LEU A 850 -5.29 38.03 -26.12
N THR A 851 -5.35 36.69 -26.21
CA THR A 851 -4.59 35.78 -25.35
C THR A 851 -3.94 34.67 -26.17
N PRO A 852 -2.70 34.24 -25.82
CA PRO A 852 -2.08 33.09 -26.45
C PRO A 852 -2.91 31.82 -26.29
N ILE A 853 -2.94 30.98 -27.32
CA ILE A 853 -3.74 29.75 -27.33
C ILE A 853 -2.81 28.54 -27.19
N THR A 854 -3.19 27.61 -26.31
CA THR A 854 -2.40 26.41 -25.97
C THR A 854 -2.99 25.14 -26.57
N ARG A 855 -2.18 24.28 -27.18
CA ARG A 855 -2.56 22.96 -27.72
C ARG A 855 -1.47 21.93 -27.47
N ALA A 856 -1.86 20.67 -27.28
CA ALA A 856 -0.91 19.56 -27.20
C ALA A 856 -0.72 18.90 -28.58
N TYR A 857 0.52 18.54 -28.90
CA TYR A 857 0.88 17.84 -30.13
C TYR A 857 1.88 16.72 -29.84
N SER A 858 1.62 15.51 -30.32
CA SER A 858 2.56 14.39 -30.23
C SER A 858 3.92 14.76 -30.80
N LEU A 859 4.96 14.33 -30.11
CA LEU A 859 6.32 14.41 -30.60
C LEU A 859 6.50 13.44 -31.78
N THR A 860 7.29 13.86 -32.75
CA THR A 860 7.84 13.02 -33.82
C THR A 860 9.37 12.95 -33.68
N GLY A 861 10.01 11.91 -34.21
CA GLY A 861 11.41 11.61 -33.95
C GLY A 861 11.61 10.57 -32.83
N PRO A 862 12.81 9.98 -32.75
CA PRO A 862 13.14 8.95 -31.76
C PRO A 862 13.09 9.51 -30.33
N ALA A 863 12.55 8.68 -29.43
CA ALA A 863 12.39 8.94 -28.00
C ALA A 863 13.73 9.25 -27.29
N ASN A 864 14.77 8.51 -27.65
CA ASN A 864 16.15 8.70 -27.17
C ASN A 864 17.02 9.22 -28.31
N GLU A 865 17.67 10.36 -28.11
CA GLU A 865 18.60 10.94 -29.10
C GLU A 865 19.85 11.48 -28.40
N SER A 866 21.05 10.99 -28.77
CA SER A 866 22.31 11.33 -28.09
C SER A 866 22.74 12.80 -28.26
N ALA A 867 22.30 13.47 -29.33
CA ALA A 867 22.62 14.86 -29.63
C ALA A 867 21.37 15.71 -29.88
N ARG A 868 20.32 15.53 -29.06
CA ARG A 868 19.05 16.25 -29.18
C ARG A 868 19.28 17.77 -29.19
N ARG A 869 18.88 18.43 -30.28
CA ARG A 869 18.95 19.91 -30.45
C ARG A 869 17.61 20.61 -30.31
N GLY A 870 16.53 19.85 -30.23
CA GLY A 870 15.19 20.37 -30.31
C GLY A 870 14.11 19.28 -30.32
N TYR A 871 12.88 19.71 -30.56
CA TYR A 871 11.71 18.83 -30.66
C TYR A 871 11.03 19.01 -32.00
N ARG A 872 10.30 17.96 -32.44
CA ARG A 872 9.55 17.97 -33.68
C ARG A 872 8.12 17.55 -33.43
N ILE A 873 7.19 18.17 -34.15
CA ILE A 873 5.77 17.81 -34.19
C ILE A 873 5.28 17.79 -35.63
N ALA A 874 4.08 17.24 -35.86
CA ALA A 874 3.38 17.43 -37.12
C ALA A 874 1.93 17.84 -36.89
N VAL A 875 1.48 18.85 -37.63
CA VAL A 875 0.21 19.53 -37.40
C VAL A 875 -0.62 19.51 -38.67
N ARG A 876 -1.81 18.91 -38.59
CA ARG A 876 -2.80 18.99 -39.65
C ARG A 876 -3.58 20.29 -39.56
N HIS A 877 -3.75 20.98 -40.69
CA HIS A 877 -4.66 22.10 -40.82
C HIS A 877 -6.09 21.60 -40.60
N GLN A 878 -6.65 21.89 -39.43
CA GLN A 878 -8.00 21.46 -39.10
C GLN A 878 -8.98 22.35 -39.85
N GLN A 879 -9.74 21.77 -40.76
CA GLN A 879 -10.79 22.45 -41.52
C GLN A 879 -12.02 21.56 -41.54
N GLY A 880 -13.20 22.15 -41.40
CA GLY A 880 -14.45 21.39 -41.36
C GLY A 880 -15.68 22.26 -41.51
N ARG A 881 -16.84 21.64 -41.31
CA ARG A 881 -18.13 22.33 -41.20
C ARG A 881 -18.73 22.09 -39.82
N THR A 882 -19.35 23.12 -39.24
CA THR A 882 -20.15 23.00 -38.02
C THR A 882 -21.43 22.20 -38.30
N ALA A 883 -22.18 21.84 -37.25
CA ALA A 883 -23.49 21.20 -37.39
C ALA A 883 -24.50 22.07 -38.17
N SER A 884 -24.32 23.39 -38.16
CA SER A 884 -25.08 24.36 -38.96
C SER A 884 -24.57 24.51 -40.40
N GLY A 885 -23.52 23.77 -40.80
CA GLY A 885 -22.95 23.79 -42.15
C GLY A 885 -21.91 24.89 -42.41
N GLU A 886 -21.61 25.73 -41.42
CA GLU A 886 -20.63 26.82 -41.52
C GLU A 886 -19.21 26.28 -41.57
N LEU A 887 -18.38 26.84 -42.45
CA LEU A 887 -16.97 26.46 -42.52
C LEU A 887 -16.22 26.97 -41.29
N PHE A 888 -15.44 26.10 -40.66
CA PHE A 888 -14.52 26.49 -39.60
C PHE A 888 -13.10 26.02 -39.93
N ALA A 889 -12.11 26.80 -39.46
CA ALA A 889 -10.71 26.43 -39.47
C ALA A 889 -10.18 26.50 -38.03
N GLY A 890 -9.36 25.54 -37.65
CA GLY A 890 -8.70 25.53 -36.35
C GLY A 890 -7.74 26.71 -36.24
N VAL A 891 -7.87 27.52 -35.19
CA VAL A 891 -7.12 28.77 -35.04
C VAL A 891 -5.61 28.53 -34.95
N VAL A 892 -5.17 27.63 -34.05
CA VAL A 892 -3.74 27.28 -33.87
C VAL A 892 -3.21 26.44 -35.03
N SER A 893 -3.94 25.42 -35.45
CA SER A 893 -3.51 24.55 -36.54
C SER A 893 -3.47 25.28 -37.89
N GLY A 894 -4.39 26.20 -38.13
CA GLY A 894 -4.38 27.10 -39.28
C GLY A 894 -3.18 28.04 -39.24
N TRP A 895 -2.93 28.71 -38.11
CA TRP A 895 -1.74 29.56 -37.97
C TRP A 895 -0.44 28.77 -38.18
N LEU A 896 -0.26 27.60 -37.56
CA LEU A 896 0.95 26.79 -37.76
C LEU A 896 1.13 26.33 -39.22
N ASN A 897 0.04 26.04 -39.93
CA ASN A 897 0.11 25.60 -41.33
C ASN A 897 0.33 26.75 -42.34
N THR A 898 -0.27 27.93 -42.13
CA THR A 898 -0.28 29.01 -43.14
C THR A 898 0.37 30.31 -42.68
N GLY A 899 0.31 30.61 -41.38
CA GLY A 899 0.77 31.85 -40.76
C GLY A 899 2.22 31.79 -40.25
N ALA A 900 2.63 30.67 -39.66
CA ALA A 900 3.95 30.51 -39.04
C ALA A 900 5.09 30.57 -40.08
N ARG A 901 6.21 31.15 -39.65
CA ARG A 901 7.46 31.32 -40.41
C ARG A 901 8.64 30.78 -39.60
N VAL A 902 9.70 30.37 -40.30
CA VAL A 902 10.97 30.03 -39.66
C VAL A 902 11.50 31.28 -38.95
N GLY A 903 11.91 31.12 -37.70
CA GLY A 903 12.31 32.21 -36.81
C GLY A 903 11.23 32.70 -35.86
N ASP A 904 9.95 32.37 -36.08
CA ASP A 904 8.88 32.72 -35.13
C ASP A 904 9.15 32.09 -33.76
N VAL A 905 8.86 32.85 -32.70
CA VAL A 905 9.03 32.42 -31.32
C VAL A 905 7.71 31.90 -30.78
N ILE A 906 7.74 30.69 -30.23
CA ILE A 906 6.62 30.04 -29.57
C ILE A 906 7.06 29.53 -28.20
N GLU A 907 6.12 29.06 -27.39
CA GLU A 907 6.42 28.53 -26.07
C GLU A 907 6.05 27.04 -25.98
N LEU A 908 6.96 26.22 -25.46
CA LEU A 908 6.79 24.78 -25.30
C LEU A 908 6.85 24.37 -23.84
N GLY A 909 6.01 23.40 -23.46
CA GLY A 909 6.16 22.63 -22.24
C GLY A 909 7.07 21.43 -22.47
N ALA A 910 7.70 20.92 -21.41
CA ALA A 910 8.54 19.72 -21.50
C ALA A 910 7.73 18.51 -22.01
N PRO A 911 8.39 17.53 -22.67
CA PRO A 911 7.74 16.29 -23.07
C PRO A 911 6.97 15.64 -21.92
N SER A 912 5.70 15.31 -22.17
CA SER A 912 4.79 14.76 -21.17
C SER A 912 3.72 13.86 -21.81
N GLY A 913 2.85 13.28 -20.98
CA GLY A 913 1.78 12.39 -21.44
C GLY A 913 1.97 10.95 -20.98
N ARG A 914 0.84 10.22 -20.95
CA ARG A 914 0.72 8.84 -20.44
C ARG A 914 0.46 7.80 -21.53
N PHE A 915 0.12 8.24 -22.74
CA PHE A 915 0.02 7.37 -23.91
C PHE A 915 1.42 6.96 -24.38
N VAL A 916 1.89 5.84 -23.85
CA VAL A 916 3.25 5.34 -24.07
C VAL A 916 3.20 3.92 -24.60
N MET A 917 3.94 3.66 -25.69
CA MET A 917 4.05 2.34 -26.29
C MET A 917 5.34 1.62 -25.84
N PRO A 918 5.27 0.30 -25.60
CA PRO A 918 6.44 -0.50 -25.21
C PRO A 918 7.44 -0.62 -26.34
N LEU A 919 8.69 -0.24 -26.10
CA LEU A 919 9.80 -0.59 -26.99
C LEU A 919 10.21 -2.07 -26.87
N GLN A 920 9.74 -2.76 -25.83
CA GLN A 920 9.87 -4.19 -25.61
C GLN A 920 8.55 -4.71 -25.02
N SER A 921 8.01 -5.79 -25.58
CA SER A 921 6.75 -6.38 -25.13
C SER A 921 6.76 -7.87 -25.35
N ARG A 922 6.18 -8.61 -24.40
CA ARG A 922 5.90 -10.06 -24.55
C ARG A 922 4.67 -10.33 -25.42
N HIS A 923 3.83 -9.31 -25.63
CA HIS A 923 2.57 -9.38 -26.38
C HIS A 923 2.67 -8.57 -27.67
N PRO A 924 1.99 -8.96 -28.76
CA PRO A 924 1.91 -8.15 -29.97
C PRO A 924 1.31 -6.76 -29.68
N VAL A 925 1.67 -5.76 -30.48
CA VAL A 925 1.18 -4.39 -30.37
C VAL A 925 0.35 -4.05 -31.61
N ILE A 926 -0.87 -3.57 -31.41
CA ILE A 926 -1.75 -3.10 -32.49
C ILE A 926 -1.90 -1.59 -32.36
N CYS A 927 -1.64 -0.88 -33.44
CA CYS A 927 -1.75 0.57 -33.52
C CYS A 927 -2.85 0.95 -34.52
N PHE A 928 -3.83 1.74 -34.10
CA PHE A 928 -4.85 2.34 -34.96
C PHE A 928 -4.59 3.82 -35.12
N ALA A 929 -4.22 4.23 -36.33
CA ALA A 929 -3.96 5.62 -36.68
C ALA A 929 -5.04 6.16 -37.62
N GLY A 930 -5.53 7.38 -37.34
CA GLY A 930 -6.44 8.11 -38.23
C GLY A 930 -5.88 9.47 -38.62
N GLY A 931 -5.57 9.68 -39.91
CA GLY A 931 -5.00 10.92 -40.42
C GLY A 931 -3.71 11.33 -39.67
N ILE A 932 -3.71 12.49 -39.00
CA ILE A 932 -2.52 12.96 -38.27
C ILE A 932 -2.30 12.27 -36.92
N GLY A 933 -3.25 11.43 -36.48
CA GLY A 933 -3.08 10.53 -35.34
C GLY A 933 -1.98 9.48 -35.53
N ILE A 934 -1.31 9.47 -36.70
CA ILE A 934 -0.10 8.69 -36.95
C ILE A 934 1.11 9.14 -36.13
N THR A 935 1.16 10.41 -35.72
CA THR A 935 2.34 11.03 -35.09
C THR A 935 2.92 10.30 -33.88
N PRO A 936 2.13 9.83 -32.87
CA PRO A 936 2.69 9.05 -31.78
C PRO A 936 3.25 7.70 -32.23
N PHE A 937 2.64 7.07 -33.25
CA PHE A 937 3.11 5.79 -33.81
C PHE A 937 4.35 5.96 -34.69
N LEU A 938 4.49 7.08 -35.40
CA LEU A 938 5.70 7.42 -36.12
C LEU A 938 6.89 7.54 -35.15
N CYS A 939 6.70 8.28 -34.06
CA CYS A 939 7.67 8.38 -32.96
C CYS A 939 8.03 6.99 -32.38
N TYR A 940 7.03 6.13 -32.17
CA TYR A 940 7.24 4.77 -31.69
C TYR A 940 8.09 3.92 -32.65
N LEU A 941 7.74 3.88 -33.93
CA LEU A 941 8.50 3.12 -34.93
C LEU A 941 9.93 3.66 -35.10
N GLU A 942 10.13 4.97 -35.01
CA GLU A 942 11.47 5.58 -35.06
C GLU A 942 12.30 5.24 -33.84
N SER A 943 11.67 5.18 -32.67
CA SER A 943 12.31 4.75 -31.43
C SER A 943 12.74 3.28 -31.47
N LEU A 944 11.91 2.41 -32.08
CA LEU A 944 12.29 1.01 -32.34
C LEU A 944 13.48 0.93 -33.31
N ALA A 945 13.45 1.69 -34.40
CA ALA A 945 14.51 1.69 -35.39
C ALA A 945 15.85 2.21 -34.83
N GLU A 946 15.81 3.18 -33.91
CA GLU A 946 16.99 3.67 -33.20
C GLU A 946 17.57 2.60 -32.25
N GLN A 947 16.69 1.90 -31.52
CA GLN A 947 17.10 0.82 -30.62
C GLN A 947 17.78 -0.34 -31.36
N VAL A 948 17.22 -0.77 -32.49
CA VAL A 948 17.85 -1.78 -33.35
C VAL A 948 19.21 -1.29 -33.85
N GLY A 949 19.32 -0.02 -34.24
CA GLY A 949 20.60 0.60 -34.61
C GLY A 949 21.65 0.58 -33.49
N CYS A 950 21.21 0.59 -32.24
CA CYS A 950 22.06 0.51 -31.05
C CYS A 950 22.34 -0.93 -30.57
N GLY A 951 21.99 -1.96 -31.35
CA GLY A 951 22.34 -3.35 -31.07
C GLY A 951 21.29 -4.18 -30.32
N LEU A 952 20.05 -3.70 -30.18
CA LEU A 952 18.93 -4.55 -29.73
C LEU A 952 18.54 -5.57 -30.81
N THR A 953 18.46 -6.84 -30.42
CA THR A 953 18.25 -7.96 -31.34
C THR A 953 16.78 -8.40 -31.46
N GLN A 954 15.88 -7.89 -30.62
CA GLN A 954 14.46 -8.26 -30.63
C GLN A 954 13.58 -7.02 -30.44
N THR A 955 12.59 -6.87 -31.32
CA THR A 955 11.54 -5.86 -31.28
C THR A 955 10.18 -6.53 -31.11
N PRO A 956 9.16 -5.83 -30.57
CA PRO A 956 7.80 -6.38 -30.53
C PRO A 956 7.23 -6.54 -31.95
N GLU A 957 6.36 -7.53 -32.14
CA GLU A 957 5.50 -7.62 -33.33
C GLU A 957 4.50 -6.46 -33.31
N VAL A 958 4.49 -5.63 -34.36
CA VAL A 958 3.64 -4.43 -34.45
C VAL A 958 2.74 -4.50 -35.68
N TRP A 959 1.44 -4.29 -35.48
CA TRP A 959 0.45 -4.15 -36.53
C TRP A 959 -0.10 -2.72 -36.54
N LEU A 960 0.30 -1.91 -37.52
CA LEU A 960 -0.18 -0.55 -37.71
C LEU A 960 -1.27 -0.52 -38.78
N HIS A 961 -2.51 -0.29 -38.36
CA HIS A 961 -3.65 -0.03 -39.23
C HIS A 961 -3.84 1.48 -39.39
N TYR A 962 -3.53 2.01 -40.57
CA TYR A 962 -3.50 3.44 -40.83
C TYR A 962 -4.59 3.90 -41.81
N ALA A 963 -5.61 4.57 -41.29
CA ALA A 963 -6.69 5.14 -42.09
C ALA A 963 -6.40 6.59 -42.54
N ASN A 964 -6.58 6.83 -43.84
CA ASN A 964 -6.46 8.12 -44.50
C ASN A 964 -7.62 8.32 -45.47
N ARG A 965 -7.77 9.54 -46.00
CA ARG A 965 -8.81 9.80 -47.01
C ARG A 965 -8.41 9.27 -48.38
N ASN A 966 -7.16 9.50 -48.76
CA ASN A 966 -6.56 9.09 -50.03
C ASN A 966 -5.05 9.34 -50.01
N GLY A 967 -4.35 9.00 -51.10
CA GLY A 967 -2.90 9.16 -51.20
C GLY A 967 -2.39 10.61 -51.11
N ALA A 968 -3.23 11.63 -51.29
CA ALA A 968 -2.83 13.04 -51.10
C ALA A 968 -2.76 13.47 -49.63
N THR A 969 -3.52 12.80 -48.77
CA THR A 969 -3.62 13.12 -47.33
C THR A 969 -2.88 12.12 -46.45
N HIS A 970 -2.25 11.11 -47.06
CA HIS A 970 -1.51 10.06 -46.38
C HIS A 970 -0.15 10.56 -45.88
N ALA A 971 -0.15 11.12 -44.66
CA ALA A 971 1.05 11.69 -44.06
C ALA A 971 2.16 10.65 -43.85
N PHE A 972 3.40 11.01 -44.17
CA PHE A 972 4.61 10.22 -43.90
C PHE A 972 4.68 8.84 -44.57
N ARG A 973 3.90 8.56 -45.63
CA ARG A 973 3.87 7.26 -46.33
C ARG A 973 5.27 6.69 -46.63
N ASP A 974 6.13 7.48 -47.27
CA ASP A 974 7.44 7.00 -47.72
C ASP A 974 8.39 6.77 -46.53
N ARG A 975 8.27 7.57 -45.47
CA ARG A 975 9.01 7.42 -44.21
C ARG A 975 8.59 6.15 -43.45
N LEU A 976 7.29 5.87 -43.40
CA LEU A 976 6.74 4.64 -42.83
C LEU A 976 7.19 3.39 -43.61
N ALA A 977 7.21 3.46 -44.95
CA ALA A 977 7.71 2.36 -45.78
C ALA A 977 9.20 2.07 -45.51
N ALA A 978 10.03 3.11 -45.38
CA ALA A 978 11.44 2.97 -45.00
C ALA A 978 11.61 2.37 -43.59
N LEU A 979 10.77 2.74 -42.62
CA LEU A 979 10.80 2.15 -41.28
C LEU A 979 10.41 0.67 -41.30
N ALA A 980 9.37 0.29 -42.03
CA ALA A 980 8.95 -1.11 -42.17
C ALA A 980 10.04 -2.00 -42.81
N GLN A 981 10.83 -1.46 -43.74
CA GLN A 981 11.97 -2.19 -44.32
C GLN A 981 13.10 -2.44 -43.30
N ARG A 982 13.25 -1.56 -42.30
CA ARG A 982 14.26 -1.68 -41.24
C ARG A 982 13.79 -2.51 -40.05
N LEU A 983 12.48 -2.70 -39.91
CA LEU A 983 11.84 -3.34 -38.77
C LEU A 983 11.03 -4.55 -39.26
N PRO A 984 11.62 -5.76 -39.33
CA PRO A 984 11.02 -6.91 -39.98
C PRO A 984 9.71 -7.38 -39.34
N ASP A 985 9.52 -7.12 -38.03
CA ASP A 985 8.32 -7.49 -37.26
C ASP A 985 7.24 -6.38 -37.25
N VAL A 986 7.37 -5.37 -38.12
CA VAL A 986 6.39 -4.27 -38.24
C VAL A 986 5.58 -4.43 -39.52
N HIS A 987 4.28 -4.62 -39.35
CA HIS A 987 3.30 -4.77 -40.42
C HIS A 987 2.45 -3.49 -40.55
N ILE A 988 2.53 -2.79 -41.67
CA ILE A 988 1.77 -1.56 -41.92
C ILE A 988 0.68 -1.83 -42.97
N VAL A 989 -0.58 -1.57 -42.60
CA VAL A 989 -1.75 -1.75 -43.48
C VAL A 989 -2.48 -0.42 -43.62
N ASN A 990 -2.57 0.07 -44.85
CA ASN A 990 -3.15 1.38 -45.16
C ASN A 990 -4.60 1.26 -45.65
N TYR A 991 -5.47 2.19 -45.26
CA TYR A 991 -6.89 2.22 -45.63
C TYR A 991 -7.27 3.60 -46.17
N TYR A 992 -7.96 3.67 -47.31
CA TYR A 992 -8.40 4.93 -47.94
C TYR A 992 -9.92 5.02 -48.03
N ASP A 993 -10.55 5.96 -47.34
CA ASP A 993 -12.02 6.08 -47.36
C ASP A 993 -12.61 6.76 -48.62
N ALA A 994 -11.77 7.43 -49.41
CA ALA A 994 -12.13 8.11 -50.66
C ALA A 994 -10.92 8.15 -51.63
N PRO A 995 -10.41 6.98 -52.09
CA PRO A 995 -9.24 6.88 -52.95
C PRO A 995 -9.45 7.66 -54.26
N ARG A 996 -8.37 8.26 -54.76
CA ARG A 996 -8.35 8.95 -56.06
C ARG A 996 -8.05 7.95 -57.17
N GLU A 997 -8.30 8.33 -58.41
CA GLU A 997 -7.97 7.50 -59.59
C GLU A 997 -6.49 7.09 -59.67
N VAL A 998 -5.60 7.90 -59.08
CA VAL A 998 -4.15 7.62 -59.03
C VAL A 998 -3.75 6.64 -57.91
N ASP A 999 -4.63 6.38 -56.95
CA ASP A 999 -4.36 5.50 -55.82
C ASP A 999 -4.70 4.05 -56.20
N VAL A 1000 -3.75 3.13 -56.03
CA VAL A 1000 -3.86 1.73 -56.49
C VAL A 1000 -4.12 0.77 -55.33
N LEU A 1001 -5.24 0.04 -55.38
CA LEU A 1001 -5.58 -1.02 -54.43
C LEU A 1001 -4.53 -2.14 -54.44
N GLY A 1002 -4.12 -2.60 -53.25
CA GLY A 1002 -3.09 -3.62 -53.06
C GLY A 1002 -1.65 -3.09 -53.11
N ARG A 1003 -1.44 -1.85 -53.58
CA ARG A 1003 -0.13 -1.17 -53.56
C ARG A 1003 -0.11 0.00 -52.58
N ASP A 1004 -1.04 0.95 -52.75
CA ASP A 1004 -1.06 2.20 -51.98
C ASP A 1004 -1.96 2.09 -50.76
N TYR A 1005 -3.00 1.25 -50.83
CA TYR A 1005 -3.94 0.95 -49.75
C TYR A 1005 -4.51 -0.47 -49.89
N ALA A 1006 -4.92 -1.08 -48.79
CA ALA A 1006 -5.41 -2.46 -48.71
C ALA A 1006 -6.95 -2.55 -48.81
N SER A 1007 -7.68 -1.54 -48.35
CA SER A 1007 -9.15 -1.51 -48.44
C SER A 1007 -9.69 -0.08 -48.51
N ALA A 1008 -10.79 0.07 -49.24
CA ALA A 1008 -11.56 1.31 -49.31
C ALA A 1008 -12.66 1.39 -48.22
N GLU A 1009 -12.83 0.33 -47.43
CA GLU A 1009 -13.79 0.30 -46.34
C GLU A 1009 -13.29 1.12 -45.14
N ARG A 1010 -14.25 1.64 -44.35
CA ARG A 1010 -13.92 2.34 -43.11
C ARG A 1010 -13.27 1.37 -42.12
N LEU A 1011 -12.15 1.81 -41.54
CA LEU A 1011 -11.41 1.05 -40.55
C LEU A 1011 -12.30 0.70 -39.35
N SER A 1012 -12.33 -0.59 -39.00
CA SER A 1012 -13.13 -1.13 -37.92
C SER A 1012 -12.36 -2.23 -37.19
N ALA A 1013 -12.91 -2.74 -36.08
CA ALA A 1013 -12.31 -3.82 -35.33
C ALA A 1013 -12.13 -5.12 -36.14
N ALA A 1014 -12.84 -5.31 -37.26
CA ALA A 1014 -12.81 -6.55 -38.06
C ALA A 1014 -11.43 -6.84 -38.67
N VAL A 1015 -10.55 -5.85 -38.77
CA VAL A 1015 -9.19 -6.01 -39.31
C VAL A 1015 -8.24 -6.75 -38.36
N VAL A 1016 -8.59 -6.85 -37.08
CA VAL A 1016 -7.79 -7.59 -36.10
C VAL A 1016 -8.15 -9.06 -36.18
N SER A 1017 -7.17 -9.94 -36.35
CA SER A 1017 -7.41 -11.39 -36.38
C SER A 1017 -7.78 -11.93 -34.99
N ASP A 1018 -8.52 -13.04 -34.96
CA ASP A 1018 -8.82 -13.73 -33.69
C ASP A 1018 -7.54 -14.26 -33.01
N ASP A 1019 -6.50 -14.56 -33.80
CA ASP A 1019 -5.17 -14.94 -33.29
C ASP A 1019 -4.51 -13.81 -32.48
N LEU A 1020 -4.53 -12.56 -32.97
CA LEU A 1020 -3.99 -11.43 -32.22
C LEU A 1020 -4.76 -11.16 -30.92
N ILE A 1021 -6.08 -11.38 -30.93
CA ILE A 1021 -6.92 -11.30 -29.72
C ILE A 1021 -6.56 -12.42 -28.75
N ALA A 1022 -6.41 -13.65 -29.23
CA ALA A 1022 -6.04 -14.81 -28.41
C ALA A 1022 -4.63 -14.65 -27.80
N ARG A 1023 -3.69 -14.04 -28.53
CA ARG A 1023 -2.35 -13.66 -28.05
C ARG A 1023 -2.33 -12.41 -27.19
N ARG A 1024 -3.50 -11.88 -26.81
CA ARG A 1024 -3.69 -10.73 -25.91
C ARG A 1024 -2.89 -9.50 -26.33
N ALA A 1025 -2.95 -9.16 -27.62
CA ALA A 1025 -2.28 -7.97 -28.14
C ALA A 1025 -2.71 -6.68 -27.42
N ARG A 1026 -1.76 -5.74 -27.26
CA ARG A 1026 -2.00 -4.42 -26.67
C ARG A 1026 -2.44 -3.45 -27.77
N VAL A 1027 -3.55 -2.76 -27.56
CA VAL A 1027 -4.15 -1.91 -28.61
C VAL A 1027 -3.96 -0.44 -28.26
N TYR A 1028 -3.40 0.33 -29.19
CA TYR A 1028 -3.16 1.76 -29.04
C TYR A 1028 -3.87 2.52 -30.16
N LEU A 1029 -4.66 3.54 -29.82
CA LEU A 1029 -5.46 4.28 -30.78
C LEU A 1029 -5.19 5.78 -30.70
N CYS A 1030 -4.97 6.41 -31.84
CA CYS A 1030 -4.92 7.86 -31.96
C CYS A 1030 -5.52 8.32 -33.31
N GLY A 1031 -6.47 9.23 -33.28
CA GLY A 1031 -7.15 9.72 -34.48
C GLY A 1031 -8.50 10.37 -34.17
N PRO A 1032 -9.40 10.46 -35.16
CA PRO A 1032 -10.74 10.97 -34.95
C PRO A 1032 -11.52 10.16 -33.91
N GLU A 1033 -12.17 10.83 -32.96
CA GLU A 1033 -12.92 10.19 -31.88
C GLU A 1033 -13.97 9.17 -32.37
N PRO A 1034 -14.76 9.42 -33.44
CA PRO A 1034 -15.70 8.42 -33.97
C PRO A 1034 -15.03 7.12 -34.41
N MET A 1035 -13.82 7.19 -34.98
CA MET A 1035 -13.05 6.00 -35.37
C MET A 1035 -12.62 5.21 -34.15
N MET A 1036 -12.03 5.89 -33.15
CA MET A 1036 -11.53 5.22 -31.94
C MET A 1036 -12.67 4.56 -31.16
N VAL A 1037 -13.82 5.24 -31.01
CA VAL A 1037 -15.02 4.70 -30.36
C VAL A 1037 -15.54 3.45 -31.11
N ALA A 1038 -15.63 3.50 -32.44
CA ALA A 1038 -16.10 2.37 -33.24
C ALA A 1038 -15.16 1.15 -33.14
N VAL A 1039 -13.84 1.37 -33.23
CA VAL A 1039 -12.85 0.29 -33.11
C VAL A 1039 -12.85 -0.32 -31.71
N MET A 1040 -12.80 0.51 -30.65
CA MET A 1040 -12.82 0.02 -29.27
C MET A 1040 -14.12 -0.74 -28.96
N GLY A 1041 -15.27 -0.23 -29.39
CA GLY A 1041 -16.56 -0.90 -29.21
C GLY A 1041 -16.61 -2.25 -29.94
N GLY A 1042 -16.09 -2.31 -31.16
CA GLY A 1042 -15.99 -3.56 -31.91
C GLY A 1042 -15.01 -4.57 -31.30
N LEU A 1043 -13.88 -4.13 -30.75
CA LEU A 1043 -12.92 -4.99 -30.06
C LEU A 1043 -13.46 -5.51 -28.72
N ALA A 1044 -14.15 -4.64 -27.96
CA ALA A 1044 -14.83 -5.04 -26.72
C ALA A 1044 -15.91 -6.09 -27.00
N ALA A 1045 -16.71 -5.91 -28.06
CA ALA A 1045 -17.70 -6.91 -28.50
C ALA A 1045 -17.07 -8.25 -28.91
N ARG A 1046 -15.78 -8.25 -29.26
CA ARG A 1046 -14.98 -9.44 -29.58
C ARG A 1046 -14.14 -9.94 -28.39
N GLY A 1047 -14.37 -9.43 -27.19
CA GLY A 1047 -13.76 -9.91 -25.95
C GLY A 1047 -12.41 -9.26 -25.58
N VAL A 1048 -11.98 -8.20 -26.26
CA VAL A 1048 -10.77 -7.45 -25.86
C VAL A 1048 -11.08 -6.60 -24.62
N PRO A 1049 -10.35 -6.78 -23.49
CA PRO A 1049 -10.61 -6.01 -22.29
C PRO A 1049 -10.28 -4.53 -22.45
N ALA A 1050 -11.06 -3.65 -21.79
CA ALA A 1050 -10.86 -2.21 -21.88
C ALA A 1050 -9.48 -1.75 -21.39
N PHE A 1051 -8.91 -2.38 -20.36
CA PHE A 1051 -7.58 -2.07 -19.83
C PHE A 1051 -6.42 -2.50 -20.75
N ASP A 1052 -6.71 -3.26 -21.81
CA ASP A 1052 -5.74 -3.63 -22.85
C ASP A 1052 -5.76 -2.64 -24.04
N MET A 1053 -6.67 -1.67 -24.01
CA MET A 1053 -6.88 -0.66 -25.04
C MET A 1053 -6.56 0.75 -24.53
N PHE A 1054 -5.57 1.39 -25.14
CA PHE A 1054 -5.08 2.72 -24.79
C PHE A 1054 -5.47 3.70 -25.91
N LYS A 1055 -5.98 4.88 -25.55
CA LYS A 1055 -6.30 5.93 -26.52
C LYS A 1055 -5.72 7.27 -26.11
N GLU A 1056 -5.38 8.09 -27.10
CA GLU A 1056 -4.99 9.48 -26.90
C GLU A 1056 -5.86 10.38 -27.78
N ALA A 1057 -6.44 11.41 -27.18
CA ALA A 1057 -7.30 12.37 -27.84
C ALA A 1057 -6.88 13.79 -27.46
N PHE A 1058 -6.14 14.46 -28.35
CA PHE A 1058 -5.66 15.82 -28.13
C PHE A 1058 -6.83 16.81 -28.11
N ARG A 1059 -7.34 17.10 -26.91
CA ARG A 1059 -8.30 18.17 -26.66
C ARG A 1059 -7.57 19.44 -26.28
N SER A 1060 -8.20 20.58 -26.53
CA SER A 1060 -7.72 21.85 -26.02
C SER A 1060 -8.03 21.90 -24.53
N PRO A 1061 -7.08 22.25 -23.63
CA PRO A 1061 -7.43 22.52 -22.25
C PRO A 1061 -8.47 23.64 -22.24
N ALA A 1062 -9.68 23.37 -21.78
CA ALA A 1062 -10.61 24.44 -21.48
C ALA A 1062 -10.13 25.06 -20.17
N ALA A 1063 -9.91 26.39 -20.14
CA ALA A 1063 -9.79 27.07 -18.86
C ALA A 1063 -11.16 26.96 -18.17
N PRO A 1064 -11.26 26.43 -16.94
CA PRO A 1064 -12.52 26.44 -16.21
C PRO A 1064 -12.91 27.90 -15.98
N ARG A 1065 -13.98 28.34 -16.66
CA ARG A 1065 -14.59 29.64 -16.42
C ARG A 1065 -15.76 29.42 -15.48
N VAL A 1066 -15.54 29.73 -14.21
CA VAL A 1066 -16.64 29.86 -13.26
C VAL A 1066 -17.16 31.28 -13.38
N ASP A 1067 -18.38 31.44 -13.89
CA ASP A 1067 -19.07 32.73 -13.80
C ASP A 1067 -19.32 33.04 -12.31
N ALA A 1068 -18.91 34.22 -11.85
CA ALA A 1068 -19.01 34.62 -10.44
C ALA A 1068 -20.46 34.68 -9.95
N ASP A 1069 -21.40 34.90 -10.87
CA ASP A 1069 -22.84 34.96 -10.61
C ASP A 1069 -23.58 33.64 -10.89
N ALA A 1070 -22.84 32.54 -11.15
CA ALA A 1070 -23.43 31.24 -11.43
C ALA A 1070 -24.27 30.70 -10.24
N ALA A 1071 -25.45 30.18 -10.54
CA ALA A 1071 -26.32 29.52 -9.58
C ALA A 1071 -26.96 28.29 -10.23
N TRP A 1072 -26.47 27.10 -9.89
CA TRP A 1072 -26.87 25.86 -10.55
C TRP A 1072 -27.55 24.88 -9.59
N PRO A 1073 -28.74 24.35 -9.92
CA PRO A 1073 -29.34 23.27 -9.16
C PRO A 1073 -28.45 22.02 -9.18
N VAL A 1074 -28.19 21.45 -8.01
CA VAL A 1074 -27.50 20.16 -7.87
C VAL A 1074 -28.41 19.20 -7.12
N THR A 1075 -28.64 18.03 -7.71
CA THR A 1075 -29.39 16.93 -7.09
C THR A 1075 -28.44 15.80 -6.72
N PHE A 1076 -28.46 15.44 -5.44
CA PHE A 1076 -27.77 14.29 -4.87
C PHE A 1076 -28.73 13.10 -4.88
N ALA A 1077 -28.63 12.26 -5.90
CA ALA A 1077 -29.65 11.27 -6.25
C ALA A 1077 -29.86 10.20 -5.16
N ARG A 1078 -28.81 9.81 -4.42
CA ARG A 1078 -28.93 8.78 -3.38
C ARG A 1078 -29.56 9.31 -2.12
N SER A 1079 -29.21 10.55 -1.75
CA SER A 1079 -29.81 11.18 -0.57
C SER A 1079 -31.17 11.82 -0.85
N GLY A 1080 -31.56 11.96 -2.12
CA GLY A 1080 -32.75 12.70 -2.55
C GLY A 1080 -32.71 14.19 -2.22
N ARG A 1081 -31.51 14.75 -1.97
CA ARG A 1081 -31.38 16.17 -1.59
C ARG A 1081 -31.10 17.01 -2.82
N GLN A 1082 -31.67 18.20 -2.83
CA GLN A 1082 -31.48 19.18 -3.89
C GLN A 1082 -31.20 20.55 -3.27
N ALA A 1083 -30.19 21.23 -3.81
CA ALA A 1083 -29.84 22.59 -3.41
C ALA A 1083 -29.19 23.35 -4.58
N VAL A 1084 -29.05 24.66 -4.44
CA VAL A 1084 -28.42 25.51 -5.47
C VAL A 1084 -26.96 25.75 -5.13
N TRP A 1085 -26.08 25.29 -6.00
CA TRP A 1085 -24.65 25.56 -5.92
C TRP A 1085 -24.33 26.95 -6.45
N THR A 1086 -23.37 27.62 -5.82
CA THR A 1086 -22.79 28.89 -6.26
C THR A 1086 -21.27 28.82 -6.14
N PRO A 1087 -20.50 29.67 -6.83
CA PRO A 1087 -19.03 29.64 -6.78
C PRO A 1087 -18.44 29.73 -5.36
N SER A 1088 -19.13 30.39 -4.42
CA SER A 1088 -18.71 30.48 -3.01
C SER A 1088 -18.71 29.14 -2.27
N HIS A 1089 -19.42 28.13 -2.76
CA HIS A 1089 -19.42 26.79 -2.19
C HIS A 1089 -18.19 25.95 -2.60
N GLY A 1090 -17.42 26.40 -3.60
CA GLY A 1090 -16.26 25.67 -4.10
C GLY A 1090 -16.65 24.38 -4.84
N SER A 1091 -15.96 23.27 -4.57
CA SER A 1091 -16.23 21.99 -5.24
C SER A 1091 -17.60 21.38 -4.90
N LEU A 1092 -18.11 20.48 -5.74
CA LEU A 1092 -19.32 19.68 -5.47
C LEU A 1092 -19.22 18.89 -4.14
N LEU A 1093 -18.02 18.44 -3.75
CA LEU A 1093 -17.78 17.84 -2.44
C LEU A 1093 -18.03 18.83 -1.30
N SER A 1094 -17.43 20.02 -1.38
CA SER A 1094 -17.58 21.05 -0.33
C SER A 1094 -19.03 21.53 -0.22
N PHE A 1095 -19.71 21.63 -1.36
CA PHE A 1095 -21.13 21.93 -1.39
C PHE A 1095 -21.97 20.85 -0.72
N ALA A 1096 -21.74 19.58 -1.03
CA ALA A 1096 -22.44 18.47 -0.38
C ALA A 1096 -22.23 18.46 1.15
N GLU A 1097 -20.99 18.67 1.59
CA GLU A 1097 -20.64 18.78 3.01
C GLU A 1097 -21.37 19.93 3.70
N SER A 1098 -21.51 21.09 3.05
CA SER A 1098 -22.26 22.23 3.61
C SER A 1098 -23.74 21.92 3.84
N LEU A 1099 -24.29 20.95 3.09
CA LEU A 1099 -25.66 20.47 3.27
C LEU A 1099 -25.71 19.38 4.35
N GLY A 1100 -24.59 18.90 4.86
CA GLY A 1100 -24.49 17.75 5.76
C GLY A 1100 -24.53 16.39 5.05
N LEU A 1101 -24.21 16.35 3.76
CA LEU A 1101 -24.00 15.11 3.01
C LEU A 1101 -22.53 14.70 3.06
N SER A 1102 -22.28 13.40 3.22
CA SER A 1102 -20.93 12.84 3.24
C SER A 1102 -20.64 12.15 1.91
N LEU A 1103 -19.88 12.80 1.04
CA LEU A 1103 -19.37 12.16 -0.17
C LEU A 1103 -18.06 11.43 0.13
N PRO A 1104 -17.73 10.37 -0.64
CA PRO A 1104 -16.39 9.80 -0.62
C PRO A 1104 -15.35 10.91 -0.86
N SER A 1105 -14.29 10.99 -0.06
CA SER A 1105 -13.16 11.85 -0.41
C SER A 1105 -11.86 11.29 0.12
N GLY A 1106 -10.88 11.22 -0.78
CA GLY A 1106 -9.60 10.56 -0.55
C GLY A 1106 -8.46 11.55 -0.56
N CYS A 1107 -8.56 12.63 -1.33
CA CYS A 1107 -7.47 13.59 -1.47
C CYS A 1107 -7.23 14.41 -0.18
N ARG A 1108 -8.28 14.66 0.62
CA ARG A 1108 -8.16 15.24 1.98
C ARG A 1108 -7.60 14.24 3.00
N VAL A 1109 -7.44 12.99 2.57
CA VAL A 1109 -6.97 11.84 3.32
C VAL A 1109 -6.01 11.03 2.39
N GLY A 1110 -5.02 11.66 1.77
CA GLY A 1110 -3.87 10.95 1.15
C GLY A 1110 -4.11 9.83 0.11
N GLN A 1111 -5.28 9.74 -0.53
CA GLN A 1111 -5.58 8.85 -1.67
C GLN A 1111 -6.27 9.62 -2.78
N CYS A 1112 -5.57 9.87 -3.88
CA CYS A 1112 -6.15 10.49 -5.06
C CYS A 1112 -7.33 9.67 -5.62
N GLU A 1113 -8.37 10.35 -6.09
CA GLU A 1113 -9.56 9.82 -6.78
C GLU A 1113 -10.60 9.04 -5.95
N SER A 1114 -10.47 8.89 -4.62
CA SER A 1114 -11.57 8.24 -3.86
C SER A 1114 -12.86 9.07 -3.84
N CYS A 1115 -12.77 10.37 -4.21
CA CYS A 1115 -13.91 11.27 -4.40
C CYS A 1115 -14.64 11.11 -5.75
N ALA A 1116 -14.29 10.08 -6.53
CA ALA A 1116 -14.92 9.80 -7.81
C ALA A 1116 -16.38 9.38 -7.62
N VAL A 1117 -17.31 10.20 -8.11
CA VAL A 1117 -18.76 9.96 -8.15
C VAL A 1117 -19.25 10.03 -9.59
N ARG A 1118 -20.38 9.36 -9.87
CA ARG A 1118 -20.96 9.38 -11.21
C ARG A 1118 -21.85 10.62 -11.36
N VAL A 1119 -21.72 11.31 -12.49
CA VAL A 1119 -22.66 12.32 -12.99
C VAL A 1119 -23.73 11.56 -13.76
N LEU A 1120 -24.96 11.60 -13.26
CA LEU A 1120 -26.11 10.95 -13.88
C LEU A 1120 -26.71 11.82 -14.98
N GLU A 1121 -26.76 13.13 -14.74
CA GLU A 1121 -27.27 14.13 -15.69
C GLU A 1121 -26.51 15.46 -15.53
N GLY A 1122 -26.42 16.22 -16.63
CA GLY A 1122 -25.80 17.54 -16.68
C GLY A 1122 -24.27 17.53 -16.85
N GLU A 1123 -23.70 18.71 -17.11
CA GLU A 1123 -22.26 18.90 -17.30
C GLU A 1123 -21.55 19.50 -16.07
N ILE A 1124 -20.32 19.01 -15.84
CA ILE A 1124 -19.40 19.51 -14.82
C ILE A 1124 -18.08 19.94 -15.45
N ASP A 1125 -17.33 20.76 -14.72
CA ASP A 1125 -15.95 21.09 -15.00
C ASP A 1125 -15.04 20.65 -13.85
N HIS A 1126 -13.74 20.54 -14.09
CA HIS A 1126 -12.75 20.33 -13.04
C HIS A 1126 -11.88 21.57 -12.87
N MET A 1127 -11.63 21.95 -11.62
CA MET A 1127 -10.77 23.10 -11.28
C MET A 1127 -9.29 22.89 -11.66
N GLY A 1128 -8.89 21.65 -11.98
CA GLY A 1128 -7.58 21.29 -12.50
C GLY A 1128 -7.70 20.30 -13.66
N ASP A 1129 -6.59 20.01 -14.32
CA ASP A 1129 -6.55 19.05 -15.43
C ASP A 1129 -6.66 17.61 -14.89
N VAL A 1130 -7.87 17.06 -14.90
CA VAL A 1130 -8.18 15.73 -14.34
C VAL A 1130 -8.51 14.76 -15.47
N ALA A 1131 -7.62 13.80 -15.72
CA ALA A 1131 -7.92 12.66 -16.57
C ALA A 1131 -8.71 11.60 -15.78
N LEU A 1132 -9.99 11.43 -16.12
CA LEU A 1132 -10.84 10.38 -15.56
C LEU A 1132 -10.90 9.18 -16.50
N ASP A 1133 -10.72 7.98 -15.93
CA ASP A 1133 -10.69 6.73 -16.70
C ASP A 1133 -12.08 6.32 -17.23
N GLU A 1134 -13.15 6.82 -16.61
CA GLU A 1134 -14.54 6.45 -16.91
C GLU A 1134 -15.35 7.67 -17.38
N PRO A 1135 -15.98 7.63 -18.58
CA PRO A 1135 -16.92 8.66 -19.02
C PRO A 1135 -18.08 8.85 -18.03
N GLY A 1136 -18.45 10.10 -17.74
CA GLY A 1136 -19.53 10.42 -16.81
C GLY A 1136 -19.15 10.30 -15.33
N MET A 1137 -17.90 9.99 -14.99
CA MET A 1137 -17.42 10.17 -13.61
C MET A 1137 -16.92 11.60 -13.41
N CYS A 1138 -16.91 12.08 -12.17
CA CYS A 1138 -16.24 13.30 -11.76
C CYS A 1138 -15.52 13.11 -10.42
N LEU A 1139 -14.37 13.75 -10.23
CA LEU A 1139 -13.79 13.92 -8.90
C LEU A 1139 -14.57 15.01 -8.17
N ALA A 1140 -15.53 14.65 -7.28
CA ALA A 1140 -16.37 15.63 -6.58
C ALA A 1140 -15.56 16.72 -5.86
N CYS A 1141 -14.34 16.37 -5.40
CA CYS A 1141 -13.40 17.26 -4.74
C CYS A 1141 -12.70 18.27 -5.65
N GLN A 1142 -12.82 18.13 -6.97
CA GLN A 1142 -12.29 19.03 -8.00
C GLN A 1142 -13.39 19.51 -8.95
N ALA A 1143 -14.58 18.93 -8.89
CA ALA A 1143 -15.67 19.17 -9.82
C ALA A 1143 -16.52 20.37 -9.39
N ILE A 1144 -16.95 21.15 -10.37
CA ILE A 1144 -17.92 22.25 -10.24
C ILE A 1144 -18.99 22.08 -11.33
N PRO A 1145 -20.26 22.42 -11.07
CA PRO A 1145 -21.30 22.32 -12.08
C PRO A 1145 -21.16 23.43 -13.13
N ARG A 1146 -21.40 23.09 -14.41
CA ARG A 1146 -21.55 24.07 -15.49
C ARG A 1146 -23.00 24.45 -15.75
N GLU A 1147 -23.92 23.61 -15.32
CA GLU A 1147 -25.36 23.72 -15.46
C GLU A 1147 -26.06 22.98 -14.32
N ALA A 1148 -27.38 22.77 -14.41
CA ALA A 1148 -28.07 21.89 -13.48
C ALA A 1148 -27.54 20.45 -13.61
N VAL A 1149 -27.12 19.85 -12.49
CA VAL A 1149 -26.52 18.50 -12.50
C VAL A 1149 -27.17 17.56 -11.50
N VAL A 1150 -27.18 16.27 -11.86
CA VAL A 1150 -27.58 15.17 -10.99
C VAL A 1150 -26.36 14.28 -10.78
N ILE A 1151 -25.95 14.09 -9.52
CA ILE A 1151 -24.82 13.24 -9.17
C ILE A 1151 -25.26 12.07 -8.29
N ASP A 1152 -24.64 10.91 -8.51
CA ASP A 1152 -24.91 9.65 -7.80
C ASP A 1152 -24.29 9.66 -6.39
N ALA A 1153 -24.79 10.58 -5.56
CA ALA A 1153 -24.29 10.88 -4.23
C ALA A 1153 -25.42 11.09 -3.22
#